data_AF-A0A0G0GRI2-F1
#
_entry.id   AF-A0A0G0GRI2-F1
#
_cell.length_a   1.000
_cell.length_b   1.000
_cell.length_c   1.000
_cell.angle_alpha   90.00
_cell.angle_beta   90.00
_cell.angle_gamma   90.00
#
_symmetry.space_group_name_H-M   'P 1'
#
loop_
_entity.id
_entity.type
_entity.pdbx_description
1 polymer ?
#
loop_
_entity_poly.entity_id
_entity_poly.type
_entity_poly.pdbx_seq_one_letter_code
_entity_poly.pdbx_strand_id
1 'polypeptide(L)'
;MICFLLRLSLLCLAILFSDIDFVNASVSFGSRDSRINVFSGARLNVRGSNFYVDGTISQELGGLITGQRFSFVNGVLEQDGAEAILNGTFDPNAAEVLQFAGDGVLKGEPGNVFYGVLISGLNNVISGQPTFVLPIRLLNYSSEALIDMQNALSQNIDMNGGVIRLINDLSLGDDVQIVGPGRIDLNNRQLIFGGFYTSPWSESLGFEHATSLVLTGSVKLDGYWFFYGDCNLIGNGTILDLSDGGKIVVGPNTNLYIEDLVIKGLGNSAGQIIFASETSNLYMSKVDTCLSAAYTTTIGNIIVEGASSFVLGEFDWNINSIATLTVDGATLWLDTLSKGLTALAGHLNSSRAVYDINGYNVANVAANIADGTLTYLNDGIISLSVTSTTGGGGFIDPAAAILLSGNVHVDVTMNYFIDVPSDKSINITGDMTLDGGGSTINFPNSGIPQFIVQPGVIVNLTNITISNINQNTFLIYPGGQINIGENVTWSFAEDVTFSSPLINVLPGVNFTWIGLDGVRYITLFNSTNPNMVILNINDGTLTLENIVLDGISHIKNNSNSLIHLSGESGVDIDVDTNLNFKASGAENNITLLVNALTLSGLIVFGDKSINELHIAFALIDGLGLEKYPRINLSGGPGIIVGGPNNGASRLIFDDRYVILDLQDLNSIQLDINAHLIYEELDILTNPILQLSTRVLDDGTQINGLQIDASNARFSLSKKSKIDAAGKKDILRQIAYEQDAQINLDELGQKIRCCQALNDAYSDAFFTTIPKDPKKHRLELLRYERFNSLNENNQMTKGVIKSFRHRIVEPNVYGHQYAGQYVNSTDVYSGSTELRRGSNLNNLIVDSALPFSVYLKEGSQIIQGLQNVSFDPSNHSVNVIGRGNIINVQRQMSFDGNLFLDQNSSLEFKFMPTGSEAVVIFEPGTVLTIPENSTLIFSGSGKVILSDGVVIKLLATEDTQNKIIINQSNFILSDGATLDFASGANSRIDGIGNIIIQNTASIKPSVPSSLTIGLSERDNITIKVSGNSQICLENPYIDGYTTISMQKLTTALNFEGGGSLIVGANGVFEINALNGQLSRGFVSDLSFRNNGTLTIKDNGRFVVAQNRMLSTFNQIYDFSWGGFCANISGGGFVEYIDVNPTKCFLGKVFGLESDLFTDVEHMTFDKLALLLARKTPPILKTSTLLESLDGIGAVITKDKIKVDLLAGDTVISDDYSGTIYGKNANEKAFTITAEGKRN
;
A
#
# COMPACT_ATOMS: atom_id res chain seq x y z
N MET A 1 -16.89 57.51 -74.70
CA MET A 1 -16.72 58.70 -73.84
C MET A 1 -17.78 58.73 -72.71
N ILE A 2 -17.99 57.60 -72.01
CA ILE A 2 -18.88 57.45 -70.83
C ILE A 2 -18.19 56.60 -69.72
N CYS A 3 -16.89 56.28 -69.88
CA CYS A 3 -16.11 55.55 -68.86
C CYS A 3 -15.11 56.43 -68.08
N PHE A 4 -15.20 57.77 -68.18
CA PHE A 4 -14.26 58.69 -67.53
C PHE A 4 -14.89 59.62 -66.48
N LEU A 5 -16.22 59.53 -66.26
CA LEU A 5 -16.95 60.36 -65.29
C LEU A 5 -17.51 59.58 -64.09
N LEU A 6 -17.33 58.26 -64.02
CA LEU A 6 -17.72 57.45 -62.85
C LEU A 6 -16.55 57.08 -61.91
N ARG A 7 -15.32 57.54 -62.21
CA ARG A 7 -14.13 57.30 -61.37
C ARG A 7 -13.73 58.48 -60.47
N LEU A 8 -14.51 59.57 -60.43
CA LEU A 8 -14.21 60.75 -59.60
C LEU A 8 -15.15 60.94 -58.39
N SER A 9 -16.22 60.14 -58.26
CA SER A 9 -17.14 60.19 -57.10
C SER A 9 -16.86 59.13 -56.03
N LEU A 10 -15.91 58.21 -56.27
CA LEU A 10 -15.44 57.24 -55.27
C LEU A 10 -14.06 57.60 -54.66
N LEU A 11 -13.46 58.72 -55.06
CA LEU A 11 -12.15 59.18 -54.55
C LEU A 11 -12.23 60.40 -53.61
N CYS A 12 -13.43 60.93 -53.34
CA CYS A 12 -13.66 62.05 -52.40
C CYS A 12 -14.35 61.63 -51.10
N LEU A 13 -14.29 60.33 -50.74
CA LEU A 13 -14.66 59.86 -49.39
C LEU A 13 -13.43 59.32 -48.64
N ALA A 14 -12.26 59.91 -48.91
CA ALA A 14 -11.00 59.58 -48.25
C ALA A 14 -10.43 60.73 -47.38
N ILE A 15 -11.07 61.91 -47.33
CA ILE A 15 -10.61 63.02 -46.48
C ILE A 15 -11.84 63.81 -46.00
N LEU A 16 -12.35 63.51 -44.80
CA LEU A 16 -13.03 64.41 -43.86
C LEU A 16 -13.58 63.59 -42.66
N PHE A 17 -12.69 62.91 -41.94
CA PHE A 17 -12.91 62.55 -40.55
C PHE A 17 -11.61 62.81 -39.77
N SER A 18 -11.16 64.07 -39.78
CA SER A 18 -10.01 64.49 -38.98
C SER A 18 -10.38 65.04 -37.61
N ASP A 19 -11.66 65.19 -37.26
CA ASP A 19 -12.11 65.59 -35.92
C ASP A 19 -13.58 65.15 -35.67
N ILE A 20 -13.83 63.84 -35.58
CA ILE A 20 -15.00 63.37 -34.82
C ILE A 20 -14.49 62.85 -33.49
N ASP A 21 -14.46 63.73 -32.49
CA ASP A 21 -13.97 63.35 -31.17
C ASP A 21 -14.99 62.60 -30.31
N PHE A 22 -16.27 62.48 -30.69
CA PHE A 22 -17.20 61.64 -29.94
C PHE A 22 -18.32 61.05 -30.83
N VAL A 23 -18.08 59.86 -31.40
CA VAL A 23 -19.16 58.89 -31.62
C VAL A 23 -19.11 57.89 -30.48
N ASN A 24 -19.95 58.06 -29.46
CA ASN A 24 -20.23 57.02 -28.46
C ASN A 24 -21.12 55.91 -29.09
N ALA A 25 -20.66 55.30 -30.18
CA ALA A 25 -21.27 54.08 -30.70
C ALA A 25 -20.61 52.91 -29.97
N SER A 26 -21.37 52.25 -29.10
CA SER A 26 -20.96 50.94 -28.59
C SER A 26 -20.96 49.96 -29.75
N VAL A 27 -19.80 49.38 -30.06
CA VAL A 27 -19.72 48.22 -30.95
C VAL A 27 -20.20 47.01 -30.14
N SER A 28 -21.27 46.36 -30.60
CA SER A 28 -21.77 45.10 -30.04
C SER A 28 -21.46 44.00 -31.03
N PHE A 29 -20.91 42.88 -30.57
CA PHE A 29 -20.74 41.71 -31.41
C PHE A 29 -22.05 40.92 -31.42
N GLY A 30 -22.44 40.39 -32.58
CA GLY A 30 -23.69 39.61 -32.71
C GLY A 30 -23.56 38.16 -32.23
N SER A 31 -22.32 37.68 -32.19
CA SER A 31 -21.90 36.36 -31.72
C SER A 31 -20.39 36.38 -31.46
N ARG A 32 -19.87 35.30 -30.87
CA ARG A 32 -18.42 35.09 -30.73
C ARG A 32 -17.69 35.15 -32.08
N ASP A 33 -18.33 34.67 -33.16
CA ASP A 33 -17.74 34.64 -34.51
C ASP A 33 -17.72 36.00 -35.21
N SER A 34 -18.33 37.03 -34.63
CA SER A 34 -18.27 38.38 -35.19
C SER A 34 -16.85 38.94 -34.99
N ARG A 35 -16.17 39.31 -36.08
CA ARG A 35 -14.73 39.65 -36.03
C ARG A 35 -14.44 41.12 -36.35
N ILE A 36 -13.48 41.70 -35.64
CA ILE A 36 -12.72 42.89 -36.06
C ILE A 36 -11.33 42.42 -36.49
N ASN A 37 -11.01 42.56 -37.78
CA ASN A 37 -9.70 42.18 -38.31
C ASN A 37 -8.78 43.40 -38.43
N VAL A 38 -7.60 43.31 -37.81
CA VAL A 38 -6.53 44.30 -37.85
C VAL A 38 -5.39 43.73 -38.70
N PHE A 39 -5.48 43.96 -40.00
CA PHE A 39 -4.50 43.50 -40.98
C PHE A 39 -3.10 44.10 -40.74
N SER A 40 -2.07 43.48 -41.32
CA SER A 40 -0.71 44.01 -41.29
C SER A 40 -0.64 45.47 -41.78
N GLY A 41 -0.05 46.37 -40.98
CA GLY A 41 0.01 47.81 -41.25
C GLY A 41 -1.26 48.60 -40.94
N ALA A 42 -2.36 47.95 -40.57
CA ALA A 42 -3.58 48.60 -40.09
C ALA A 42 -3.48 48.96 -38.60
N ARG A 43 -4.28 49.94 -38.16
CA ARG A 43 -4.32 50.39 -36.77
C ARG A 43 -5.75 50.42 -36.23
N LEU A 44 -6.01 49.68 -35.16
CA LEU A 44 -7.21 49.81 -34.33
C LEU A 44 -6.90 50.78 -33.17
N ASN A 45 -7.63 51.89 -33.07
CA ASN A 45 -7.46 52.88 -32.00
C ASN A 45 -8.73 52.98 -31.16
N VAL A 46 -8.72 52.42 -29.95
CA VAL A 46 -9.86 52.43 -29.03
C VAL A 46 -9.80 53.71 -28.20
N ARG A 47 -10.72 54.67 -28.36
CA ARG A 47 -10.67 55.95 -27.62
C ARG A 47 -11.58 56.02 -26.39
N GLY A 48 -12.47 55.04 -26.18
CA GLY A 48 -13.43 55.01 -25.07
C GLY A 48 -13.14 53.90 -24.05
N SER A 49 -13.42 54.14 -22.77
CA SER A 49 -13.17 53.22 -21.65
C SER A 49 -14.21 52.09 -21.50
N ASN A 50 -15.28 52.09 -22.30
CA ASN A 50 -16.41 51.16 -22.20
C ASN A 50 -16.52 50.24 -23.42
N PHE A 51 -15.39 49.86 -24.02
CA PHE A 51 -15.38 48.89 -25.09
C PHE A 51 -15.31 47.47 -24.48
N TYR A 52 -16.35 46.68 -24.74
CA TYR A 52 -16.46 45.30 -24.29
C TYR A 52 -16.42 44.38 -25.51
N VAL A 53 -15.59 43.35 -25.44
CA VAL A 53 -15.38 42.40 -26.54
C VAL A 53 -15.91 41.03 -26.12
N ASP A 54 -17.09 40.69 -26.62
CA ASP A 54 -17.71 39.36 -26.54
C ASP A 54 -17.66 38.61 -27.89
N GLY A 55 -17.12 39.24 -28.95
CA GLY A 55 -16.75 38.64 -30.24
C GLY A 55 -15.25 38.37 -30.38
N THR A 56 -14.74 38.40 -31.62
CA THR A 56 -13.32 38.17 -31.95
C THR A 56 -12.62 39.46 -32.37
N ILE A 57 -11.42 39.71 -31.85
CA ILE A 57 -10.44 40.63 -32.45
C ILE A 57 -9.33 39.78 -33.05
N SER A 58 -9.16 39.85 -34.37
CA SER A 58 -8.12 39.16 -35.11
C SER A 58 -7.03 40.14 -35.51
N GLN A 59 -5.80 39.91 -35.11
CA GLN A 59 -4.65 40.76 -35.37
C GLN A 59 -3.58 39.98 -36.14
N GLU A 60 -3.32 40.41 -37.37
CA GLU A 60 -2.21 39.87 -38.16
C GLU A 60 -0.87 40.43 -37.68
N LEU A 61 0.22 39.70 -37.97
CA LEU A 61 1.57 40.17 -37.70
C LEU A 61 1.80 41.55 -38.37
N GLY A 62 2.14 42.55 -37.55
CA GLY A 62 2.32 43.94 -37.99
C GLY A 62 1.06 44.83 -37.94
N GLY A 63 -0.10 44.28 -37.58
CA GLY A 63 -1.27 45.06 -37.20
C GLY A 63 -1.09 45.68 -35.80
N LEU A 64 -1.62 46.89 -35.56
CA LEU A 64 -1.39 47.64 -34.33
C LEU A 64 -2.70 47.98 -33.59
N ILE A 65 -2.85 47.51 -32.35
CA ILE A 65 -3.93 47.93 -31.44
C ILE A 65 -3.36 48.99 -30.49
N THR A 66 -4.03 50.15 -30.39
CA THR A 66 -3.61 51.31 -29.57
C THR A 66 -4.82 51.97 -28.92
N GLY A 67 -4.57 52.91 -28.00
CA GLY A 67 -5.62 53.76 -27.42
C GLY A 67 -5.84 53.47 -25.94
N GLN A 68 -7.04 53.69 -25.45
CA GLN A 68 -7.48 53.39 -24.10
C GLN A 68 -7.63 51.88 -23.87
N ARG A 69 -7.56 51.51 -22.60
CA ARG A 69 -7.85 50.18 -22.06
C ARG A 69 -9.30 49.75 -22.32
N PHE A 70 -9.52 48.46 -22.60
CA PHE A 70 -10.84 47.86 -22.81
C PHE A 70 -10.91 46.42 -22.26
N SER A 71 -12.09 45.79 -22.24
CA SER A 71 -12.29 44.48 -21.61
C SER A 71 -12.84 43.42 -22.56
N PHE A 72 -12.36 42.18 -22.43
CA PHE A 72 -12.95 40.99 -23.02
C PHE A 72 -13.92 40.35 -22.02
N VAL A 73 -15.08 39.91 -22.50
CA VAL A 73 -16.11 39.19 -21.72
C VAL A 73 -16.42 37.90 -22.45
N ASN A 74 -15.58 36.87 -22.25
CA ASN A 74 -15.60 35.63 -23.03
C ASN A 74 -15.45 35.83 -24.55
N GLY A 75 -14.74 36.90 -24.94
CA GLY A 75 -14.37 37.18 -26.32
C GLY A 75 -13.09 36.45 -26.72
N VAL A 76 -12.73 36.54 -28.00
CA VAL A 76 -11.56 35.87 -28.58
C VAL A 76 -10.56 36.90 -29.07
N LEU A 77 -9.29 36.74 -28.69
CA LEU A 77 -8.17 37.41 -29.32
C LEU A 77 -7.48 36.39 -30.23
N GLU A 78 -7.50 36.62 -31.54
CA GLU A 78 -6.79 35.82 -32.53
C GLU A 78 -5.52 36.59 -32.95
N GLN A 79 -4.34 36.01 -32.79
CA GLN A 79 -3.07 36.60 -33.20
C GLN A 79 -2.30 35.65 -34.08
N ASP A 80 -2.02 36.07 -35.32
CA ASP A 80 -1.28 35.24 -36.29
C ASP A 80 -1.86 33.82 -36.44
N GLY A 81 -3.18 33.70 -36.38
CA GLY A 81 -3.92 32.43 -36.45
C GLY A 81 -4.05 31.65 -35.13
N ALA A 82 -3.44 32.09 -34.03
CA ALA A 82 -3.61 31.51 -32.70
C ALA A 82 -4.76 32.19 -31.96
N GLU A 83 -5.77 31.43 -31.51
CA GLU A 83 -6.92 31.97 -30.79
C GLU A 83 -6.75 31.82 -29.26
N ALA A 84 -7.11 32.87 -28.52
CA ALA A 84 -7.21 32.85 -27.07
C ALA A 84 -8.57 33.39 -26.62
N ILE A 85 -9.32 32.61 -25.85
CA ILE A 85 -10.55 33.06 -25.20
C ILE A 85 -10.15 33.84 -23.94
N LEU A 86 -10.64 35.08 -23.84
CA LEU A 86 -10.29 36.02 -22.79
C LEU A 86 -11.53 36.45 -22.00
N ASN A 87 -11.38 36.48 -20.68
CA ASN A 87 -12.21 37.23 -19.77
C ASN A 87 -11.29 38.09 -18.91
N GLY A 88 -11.13 39.36 -19.25
CA GLY A 88 -10.06 40.19 -18.68
C GLY A 88 -9.94 41.54 -19.38
N THR A 89 -8.86 42.26 -19.09
CA THR A 89 -8.63 43.61 -19.60
C THR A 89 -7.45 43.63 -20.56
N PHE A 90 -7.56 44.39 -21.65
CA PHE A 90 -6.53 44.64 -22.63
C PHE A 90 -6.09 46.10 -22.57
N ASP A 91 -4.81 46.35 -22.27
CA ASP A 91 -4.21 47.68 -22.19
C ASP A 91 -3.05 47.81 -23.18
N PRO A 92 -3.27 48.41 -24.37
CA PRO A 92 -2.27 48.45 -25.42
C PRO A 92 -1.05 49.33 -25.08
N ASN A 93 -1.06 50.07 -23.97
CA ASN A 93 0.08 50.90 -23.54
C ASN A 93 0.81 50.34 -22.32
N ALA A 94 0.35 49.23 -21.75
CA ALA A 94 1.02 48.55 -20.65
C ALA A 94 2.13 47.62 -21.18
N ALA A 95 3.12 47.31 -20.33
CA ALA A 95 4.11 46.29 -20.64
C ALA A 95 3.45 44.90 -20.66
N GLU A 96 2.65 44.60 -19.63
CA GLU A 96 1.74 43.47 -19.57
C GLU A 96 0.36 43.90 -20.12
N VAL A 97 0.15 43.66 -21.41
CA VAL A 97 -1.03 44.10 -22.16
C VAL A 97 -2.29 43.37 -21.72
N LEU A 98 -2.20 42.09 -21.35
CA LEU A 98 -3.32 41.31 -20.82
C LEU A 98 -3.32 41.39 -19.30
N GLN A 99 -4.43 41.85 -18.71
CA GLN A 99 -4.55 42.08 -17.27
C GLN A 99 -5.79 41.40 -16.70
N PHE A 100 -5.59 40.54 -15.70
CA PHE A 100 -6.64 39.82 -15.00
C PHE A 100 -6.70 40.29 -13.54
N ALA A 101 -7.90 40.67 -13.06
CA ALA A 101 -8.10 41.33 -11.77
C ALA A 101 -9.07 40.56 -10.86
N GLY A 102 -9.07 39.23 -10.98
CA GLY A 102 -9.98 38.32 -10.29
C GLY A 102 -10.95 37.66 -11.26
N ASP A 103 -11.17 36.35 -11.09
CA ASP A 103 -12.03 35.50 -11.94
C ASP A 103 -11.74 35.65 -13.46
N GLY A 104 -10.53 36.09 -13.79
CA GLY A 104 -10.08 36.25 -15.17
C GLY A 104 -9.81 34.91 -15.84
N VAL A 105 -9.95 34.85 -17.15
CA VAL A 105 -9.70 33.62 -17.92
C VAL A 105 -8.85 33.93 -19.13
N LEU A 106 -7.77 33.18 -19.28
CA LEU A 106 -7.05 33.00 -20.53
C LEU A 106 -7.14 31.52 -20.90
N LYS A 107 -7.82 31.19 -21.99
CA LYS A 107 -7.82 29.85 -22.56
C LYS A 107 -7.24 29.90 -23.97
N GLY A 108 -5.98 29.50 -24.10
CA GLY A 108 -5.25 29.53 -25.37
C GLY A 108 -5.40 28.22 -26.14
N GLU A 109 -5.70 28.32 -27.44
CA GLU A 109 -5.47 27.23 -28.39
C GLU A 109 -3.96 27.13 -28.72
N PRO A 110 -3.51 26.04 -29.36
CA PRO A 110 -2.10 25.89 -29.75
C PRO A 110 -1.60 27.08 -30.56
N GLY A 111 -0.57 27.77 -30.07
CA GLY A 111 0.03 28.91 -30.76
C GLY A 111 0.60 29.97 -29.83
N ASN A 112 1.16 31.03 -30.40
CA ASN A 112 1.87 32.07 -29.65
C ASN A 112 0.90 33.07 -29.02
N VAL A 113 1.09 33.34 -27.73
CA VAL A 113 0.53 34.50 -27.03
C VAL A 113 1.64 35.56 -26.97
N PHE A 114 1.52 36.59 -27.80
CA PHE A 114 2.57 37.61 -27.97
C PHE A 114 2.57 38.70 -26.88
N TYR A 115 1.55 38.72 -26.02
CA TYR A 115 1.38 39.72 -24.98
C TYR A 115 1.75 39.19 -23.59
N GLY A 116 2.41 40.04 -22.79
CA GLY A 116 2.65 39.75 -21.39
C GLY A 116 1.35 39.72 -20.60
N VAL A 117 1.30 38.85 -19.60
CA VAL A 117 0.11 38.61 -18.76
C VAL A 117 0.39 39.11 -17.34
N LEU A 118 -0.48 39.99 -16.82
CA LEU A 118 -0.46 40.44 -15.43
C LEU A 118 -1.67 39.89 -14.68
N ILE A 119 -1.40 39.19 -13.58
CA ILE A 119 -2.41 38.59 -12.69
C ILE A 119 -2.50 39.36 -11.38
N SER A 120 -3.70 39.81 -11.06
CA SER A 120 -4.07 40.44 -9.79
C SER A 120 -5.37 39.83 -9.27
N GLY A 121 -5.56 39.81 -7.94
CA GLY A 121 -6.71 39.15 -7.32
C GLY A 121 -6.65 37.62 -7.43
N LEU A 122 -7.77 36.96 -7.10
CA LEU A 122 -7.86 35.51 -6.95
C LEU A 122 -8.59 34.82 -8.10
N ASN A 123 -8.50 33.49 -8.21
CA ASN A 123 -9.22 32.67 -9.19
C ASN A 123 -8.98 33.03 -10.67
N ASN A 124 -7.82 33.57 -11.03
CA ASN A 124 -7.51 33.83 -12.45
C ASN A 124 -7.01 32.53 -13.09
N VAL A 125 -7.65 32.09 -14.18
CA VAL A 125 -7.35 30.80 -14.83
C VAL A 125 -6.50 31.03 -16.08
N ILE A 126 -5.37 30.33 -16.18
CA ILE A 126 -4.60 30.15 -17.42
C ILE A 126 -4.77 28.70 -17.85
N SER A 127 -5.33 28.45 -19.03
CA SER A 127 -5.68 27.11 -19.50
C SER A 127 -5.39 26.89 -20.98
N GLY A 128 -5.36 25.62 -21.40
CA GLY A 128 -5.21 25.21 -22.80
C GLY A 128 -3.76 24.93 -23.21
N GLN A 129 -3.40 25.27 -24.45
CA GLN A 129 -2.07 25.02 -25.03
C GLN A 129 -1.32 26.28 -25.51
N PRO A 130 -1.32 27.41 -24.76
CA PRO A 130 -0.63 28.62 -25.20
C PRO A 130 0.90 28.49 -25.12
N THR A 131 1.59 29.03 -26.11
CA THR A 131 3.04 29.30 -26.06
C THR A 131 3.24 30.79 -25.76
N PHE A 132 3.65 31.12 -24.55
CA PHE A 132 3.93 32.51 -24.18
C PHE A 132 5.24 32.99 -24.81
N VAL A 133 5.24 34.23 -25.30
CA VAL A 133 6.44 34.92 -25.82
C VAL A 133 7.05 35.85 -24.75
N LEU A 134 6.24 36.24 -23.76
CA LEU A 134 6.64 37.08 -22.64
C LEU A 134 6.26 36.40 -21.31
N PRO A 135 6.95 36.69 -20.20
CA PRO A 135 6.65 36.12 -18.89
C PRO A 135 5.22 36.38 -18.41
N ILE A 136 4.73 35.49 -17.55
CA ILE A 136 3.51 35.70 -16.77
C ILE A 136 3.91 36.34 -15.44
N ARG A 137 3.24 37.40 -15.03
CA ARG A 137 3.56 38.12 -13.80
C ARG A 137 2.38 38.17 -12.85
N LEU A 138 2.59 37.73 -11.61
CA LEU A 138 1.68 37.99 -10.50
C LEU A 138 2.03 39.36 -9.90
N LEU A 139 1.02 40.17 -9.60
CA LEU A 139 1.21 41.54 -9.15
C LEU A 139 1.84 41.61 -7.75
N ASN A 140 1.40 40.77 -6.82
CA ASN A 140 1.84 40.75 -5.42
C ASN A 140 1.38 39.48 -4.68
N TYR A 141 1.61 39.42 -3.37
CA TYR A 141 1.22 38.31 -2.49
C TYR A 141 -0.27 37.97 -2.41
N SER A 142 -1.16 38.86 -2.84
CA SER A 142 -2.61 38.62 -2.88
C SER A 142 -3.11 38.14 -4.25
N SER A 143 -2.20 37.97 -5.21
CA SER A 143 -2.49 37.42 -6.53
C SER A 143 -2.47 35.89 -6.52
N GLU A 144 -3.44 35.28 -7.20
CA GLU A 144 -3.49 33.83 -7.44
C GLU A 144 -3.73 33.53 -8.91
N ALA A 145 -2.95 32.59 -9.44
CA ALA A 145 -3.10 32.00 -10.76
C ALA A 145 -3.43 30.51 -10.64
N LEU A 146 -4.53 30.09 -11.28
CA LEU A 146 -4.92 28.71 -11.45
C LEU A 146 -4.40 28.21 -12.79
N ILE A 147 -3.48 27.24 -12.79
CA ILE A 147 -2.79 26.77 -13.99
C ILE A 147 -3.40 25.45 -14.45
N ASP A 148 -3.98 25.46 -15.64
CA ASP A 148 -4.67 24.37 -16.33
C ASP A 148 -4.12 24.19 -17.76
N MET A 149 -2.79 24.24 -17.86
CA MET A 149 -2.07 24.12 -19.13
C MET A 149 -1.84 22.65 -19.50
N GLN A 150 -1.80 22.36 -20.80
CA GLN A 150 -1.58 21.02 -21.35
C GLN A 150 -0.23 20.87 -22.09
N ASN A 151 0.49 21.97 -22.30
CA ASN A 151 1.83 22.01 -22.88
C ASN A 151 2.85 22.48 -21.83
N ALA A 152 4.13 22.23 -22.10
CA ALA A 152 5.21 22.78 -21.28
C ALA A 152 5.19 24.31 -21.33
N LEU A 153 5.38 24.93 -20.17
CA LEU A 153 5.44 26.38 -20.04
C LEU A 153 6.69 26.90 -20.75
N SER A 154 6.50 27.87 -21.64
CA SER A 154 7.56 28.39 -22.52
C SER A 154 8.28 29.64 -21.99
N GLN A 155 7.80 30.24 -20.90
CA GLN A 155 8.34 31.47 -20.30
C GLN A 155 8.18 31.45 -18.78
N ASN A 156 9.01 32.21 -18.08
CA ASN A 156 8.99 32.27 -16.62
C ASN A 156 7.65 32.77 -16.06
N ILE A 157 7.37 32.38 -14.81
CA ILE A 157 6.32 33.00 -14.00
C ILE A 157 6.96 33.82 -12.88
N ASP A 158 6.75 35.13 -12.89
CA ASP A 158 7.20 36.04 -11.85
C ASP A 158 6.17 36.12 -10.71
N MET A 159 6.46 35.50 -9.58
CA MET A 159 5.54 35.28 -8.46
C MET A 159 5.25 36.53 -7.64
N ASN A 160 6.23 37.39 -7.38
CA ASN A 160 6.12 38.60 -6.54
C ASN A 160 5.37 38.38 -5.19
N GLY A 161 5.58 37.22 -4.56
CA GLY A 161 4.96 36.79 -3.31
C GLY A 161 3.64 36.04 -3.46
N GLY A 162 3.09 35.95 -4.69
CA GLY A 162 1.76 35.39 -4.98
C GLY A 162 1.67 33.87 -4.89
N VAL A 163 0.54 33.34 -5.34
CA VAL A 163 0.21 31.91 -5.30
C VAL A 163 -0.06 31.36 -6.70
N ILE A 164 0.56 30.24 -7.04
CA ILE A 164 0.13 29.38 -8.14
C ILE A 164 -0.59 28.18 -7.54
N ARG A 165 -1.75 27.82 -8.10
CA ARG A 165 -2.41 26.54 -7.83
C ARG A 165 -2.54 25.74 -9.11
N LEU A 166 -2.14 24.48 -9.08
CA LEU A 166 -2.27 23.59 -10.23
C LEU A 166 -3.67 22.97 -10.31
N ILE A 167 -4.28 23.03 -11.49
CA ILE A 167 -5.51 22.30 -11.83
C ILE A 167 -5.13 20.99 -12.53
N ASN A 168 -4.14 21.05 -13.42
CA ASN A 168 -3.51 19.93 -14.11
C ASN A 168 -2.00 19.96 -13.90
N ASP A 169 -1.33 18.85 -14.24
CA ASP A 169 0.12 18.75 -14.16
C ASP A 169 0.78 19.83 -15.01
N LEU A 170 1.86 20.42 -14.49
CA LEU A 170 2.60 21.49 -15.16
C LEU A 170 4.01 21.02 -15.48
N SER A 171 4.39 21.07 -16.75
CA SER A 171 5.77 20.90 -17.19
C SER A 171 6.39 22.26 -17.50
N LEU A 172 7.64 22.48 -17.09
CA LEU A 172 8.43 23.64 -17.45
C LEU A 172 9.31 23.29 -18.66
N GLY A 173 9.44 24.20 -19.61
CA GLY A 173 10.45 24.09 -20.67
C GLY A 173 11.87 24.26 -20.13
N ASP A 174 12.87 23.97 -20.96
CA ASP A 174 14.27 24.23 -20.62
C ASP A 174 14.50 25.71 -20.34
N ASP A 175 15.33 26.02 -19.34
CA ASP A 175 15.60 27.36 -18.83
C ASP A 175 14.37 28.14 -18.32
N VAL A 176 13.19 27.51 -18.22
CA VAL A 176 11.97 28.15 -17.71
C VAL A 176 11.85 27.93 -16.20
N GLN A 177 11.80 29.02 -15.44
CA GLN A 177 11.74 29.02 -13.99
C GLN A 177 10.47 29.69 -13.46
N ILE A 178 10.09 29.33 -12.23
CA ILE A 178 9.16 30.12 -11.42
C ILE A 178 10.02 31.03 -10.55
N VAL A 179 9.92 32.34 -10.78
CA VAL A 179 10.87 33.34 -10.29
C VAL A 179 10.22 34.21 -9.22
N GLY A 180 11.01 34.60 -8.22
CA GLY A 180 10.60 35.43 -7.10
C GLY A 180 9.94 34.62 -5.99
N PRO A 181 9.81 35.20 -4.78
CA PRO A 181 9.22 34.49 -3.67
C PRO A 181 7.75 34.18 -3.92
N GLY A 182 7.24 33.07 -3.40
CA GLY A 182 5.84 32.71 -3.57
C GLY A 182 5.51 31.30 -3.10
N ARG A 183 4.24 30.91 -3.27
CA ARG A 183 3.74 29.59 -2.92
C ARG A 183 3.17 28.88 -4.14
N ILE A 184 3.48 27.61 -4.28
CA ILE A 184 2.99 26.73 -5.32
C ILE A 184 2.21 25.63 -4.61
N ASP A 185 0.89 25.69 -4.74
CA ASP A 185 -0.04 24.66 -4.27
C ASP A 185 -0.26 23.68 -5.42
N LEU A 186 0.40 22.53 -5.36
CA LEU A 186 0.31 21.54 -6.43
C LEU A 186 -1.05 20.85 -6.43
N ASN A 187 -1.84 20.94 -5.35
CA ASN A 187 -3.19 20.38 -5.29
C ASN A 187 -3.25 18.92 -5.77
N ASN A 188 -2.26 18.13 -5.32
CA ASN A 188 -2.05 16.74 -5.71
C ASN A 188 -1.82 16.52 -7.23
N ARG A 189 -1.12 17.45 -7.88
CA ARG A 189 -0.63 17.38 -9.27
C ARG A 189 0.89 17.32 -9.30
N GLN A 190 1.44 17.15 -10.50
CA GLN A 190 2.87 17.13 -10.74
C GLN A 190 3.39 18.49 -11.23
N LEU A 191 4.57 18.87 -10.74
CA LEU A 191 5.40 19.91 -11.34
C LEU A 191 6.66 19.27 -11.90
N ILE A 192 6.80 19.28 -13.22
CA ILE A 192 7.92 18.67 -13.94
C ILE A 192 8.87 19.78 -14.38
N PHE A 193 10.10 19.75 -13.88
CA PHE A 193 11.13 20.74 -14.21
C PHE A 193 11.65 20.50 -15.64
N GLY A 194 12.17 21.56 -16.28
CA GLY A 194 12.91 21.44 -17.55
C GLY A 194 14.20 20.63 -17.40
N GLY A 195 14.72 20.12 -18.51
CA GLY A 195 15.89 19.23 -18.53
C GLY A 195 17.22 19.96 -18.34
N PHE A 196 17.22 21.29 -18.43
CA PHE A 196 18.43 22.11 -18.30
C PHE A 196 18.13 23.51 -17.75
N TYR A 197 19.06 24.02 -16.92
CA TYR A 197 19.06 25.38 -16.39
C TYR A 197 20.46 26.01 -16.46
N THR A 198 20.55 27.18 -17.08
CA THR A 198 21.75 28.03 -17.17
C THR A 198 21.99 28.84 -15.90
N SER A 199 20.92 29.16 -15.17
CA SER A 199 20.95 30.01 -13.97
C SER A 199 20.43 29.25 -12.75
N PRO A 200 20.99 29.49 -11.55
CA PRO A 200 20.53 28.84 -10.34
C PRO A 200 19.15 29.34 -9.91
N TRP A 201 18.41 28.51 -9.18
CA TRP A 201 17.17 28.87 -8.53
C TRP A 201 17.50 29.62 -7.23
N SER A 202 17.51 30.96 -7.30
CA SER A 202 17.96 31.84 -6.21
C SER A 202 16.85 32.34 -5.29
N GLU A 203 15.61 32.10 -5.68
CA GLU A 203 14.45 32.67 -5.04
C GLU A 203 13.81 31.70 -4.03
N SER A 204 13.03 32.24 -3.10
CA SER A 204 12.41 31.46 -2.01
C SER A 204 11.01 30.95 -2.38
N LEU A 205 10.86 29.66 -2.66
CA LEU A 205 9.59 29.06 -3.06
C LEU A 205 9.05 28.10 -1.99
N GLY A 206 7.74 28.18 -1.74
CA GLY A 206 7.03 27.20 -0.92
C GLY A 206 6.22 26.23 -1.76
N PHE A 207 6.37 24.94 -1.52
CA PHE A 207 5.65 23.85 -2.17
C PHE A 207 4.71 23.16 -1.18
N GLU A 208 3.51 22.85 -1.64
CA GLU A 208 2.50 22.19 -0.84
C GLU A 208 1.64 21.22 -1.63
N HIS A 209 1.12 20.21 -0.93
CA HIS A 209 0.30 19.15 -1.51
C HIS A 209 0.94 18.58 -2.79
N ALA A 210 2.25 18.36 -2.69
CA ALA A 210 3.09 18.01 -3.82
C ALA A 210 3.10 16.50 -4.01
N THR A 211 2.17 15.96 -4.81
CA THR A 211 2.23 14.54 -5.17
C THR A 211 3.55 14.18 -5.83
N SER A 212 4.09 15.05 -6.70
CA SER A 212 5.43 14.89 -7.27
C SER A 212 6.00 16.22 -7.78
N LEU A 213 7.16 16.63 -7.27
CA LEU A 213 8.10 17.54 -7.94
C LEU A 213 9.12 16.67 -8.67
N VAL A 214 9.13 16.71 -9.99
CA VAL A 214 9.98 15.84 -10.80
C VAL A 214 11.12 16.63 -11.40
N LEU A 215 12.35 16.29 -11.03
CA LEU A 215 13.55 16.83 -11.66
C LEU A 215 13.90 15.97 -12.88
N THR A 216 13.94 16.58 -14.06
CA THR A 216 14.33 15.91 -15.31
C THR A 216 15.77 16.24 -15.72
N GLY A 217 16.39 17.20 -15.01
CA GLY A 217 17.75 17.65 -15.23
C GLY A 217 18.38 18.17 -13.94
N SER A 218 19.69 18.45 -14.00
CA SER A 218 20.40 18.98 -12.84
C SER A 218 19.91 20.38 -12.47
N VAL A 219 19.56 20.57 -11.20
CA VAL A 219 19.09 21.85 -10.66
C VAL A 219 20.11 22.37 -9.66
N LYS A 220 20.54 23.61 -9.84
CA LYS A 220 21.35 24.34 -8.87
C LYS A 220 20.44 25.25 -8.04
N LEU A 221 20.52 25.13 -6.71
CA LEU A 221 19.74 25.90 -5.75
C LEU A 221 20.69 26.75 -4.88
N ASP A 222 20.48 28.06 -4.86
CA ASP A 222 21.09 29.02 -3.94
C ASP A 222 20.04 29.78 -3.10
N GLY A 223 18.75 29.57 -3.39
CA GLY A 223 17.60 30.06 -2.63
C GLY A 223 17.07 29.09 -1.56
N TYR A 224 15.79 29.24 -1.20
CA TYR A 224 15.11 28.41 -0.21
C TYR A 224 13.92 27.69 -0.84
N TRP A 225 13.84 26.38 -0.67
CA TRP A 225 12.66 25.58 -0.97
C TRP A 225 12.00 25.13 0.32
N PHE A 226 10.79 25.61 0.58
CA PHE A 226 9.98 25.23 1.75
C PHE A 226 8.97 24.17 1.37
N PHE A 227 8.83 23.12 2.18
CA PHE A 227 7.87 22.05 1.96
C PHE A 227 6.86 21.98 3.12
N TYR A 228 5.57 21.94 2.78
CA TYR A 228 4.47 21.83 3.77
C TYR A 228 3.49 20.70 3.42
N GLY A 229 3.15 19.89 4.42
CA GLY A 229 2.30 18.70 4.25
C GLY A 229 3.06 17.53 3.65
N ASP A 230 2.37 16.62 2.98
CA ASP A 230 3.01 15.51 2.27
C ASP A 230 3.53 15.99 0.90
N CYS A 231 4.82 15.82 0.66
CA CYS A 231 5.51 16.27 -0.54
C CYS A 231 6.49 15.21 -1.06
N ASN A 232 6.49 14.94 -2.36
CA ASN A 232 7.47 14.06 -3.00
C ASN A 232 8.37 14.85 -3.95
N LEU A 233 9.69 14.69 -3.83
CA LEU A 233 10.71 15.21 -4.72
C LEU A 233 11.42 14.03 -5.40
N ILE A 234 11.17 13.86 -6.69
CA ILE A 234 11.67 12.74 -7.49
C ILE A 234 12.79 13.23 -8.38
N GLY A 235 13.97 12.65 -8.22
CA GLY A 235 15.18 13.06 -8.93
C GLY A 235 15.42 12.35 -10.26
N ASN A 236 14.94 11.13 -10.48
CA ASN A 236 15.28 10.30 -11.64
C ASN A 236 16.82 10.23 -11.91
N GLY A 237 17.61 10.11 -10.84
CA GLY A 237 19.08 10.07 -10.86
C GLY A 237 19.75 11.43 -11.10
N THR A 238 19.00 12.54 -11.13
CA THR A 238 19.54 13.88 -11.39
C THR A 238 20.22 14.49 -10.15
N ILE A 239 20.89 15.63 -10.35
CA ILE A 239 21.63 16.34 -9.29
C ILE A 239 20.82 17.54 -8.81
N LEU A 240 20.60 17.63 -7.49
CA LEU A 240 20.22 18.85 -6.82
C LEU A 240 21.45 19.43 -6.10
N ASP A 241 22.03 20.49 -6.65
CA ASP A 241 23.26 21.11 -6.14
C ASP A 241 22.95 22.28 -5.21
N LEU A 242 23.25 22.11 -3.92
CA LEU A 242 23.09 23.09 -2.85
C LEU A 242 24.40 23.83 -2.52
N SER A 243 25.49 23.58 -3.26
CA SER A 243 26.86 24.03 -2.90
C SER A 243 26.99 25.55 -2.76
N ASP A 244 26.12 26.33 -3.39
CA ASP A 244 26.11 27.80 -3.33
C ASP A 244 25.24 28.34 -2.18
N GLY A 245 24.89 27.50 -1.20
CA GLY A 245 24.15 27.90 0.01
C GLY A 245 22.64 27.67 -0.07
N GLY A 246 22.18 26.87 -1.04
CA GLY A 246 20.77 26.50 -1.20
C GLY A 246 20.23 25.74 0.02
N LYS A 247 18.94 25.95 0.30
CA LYS A 247 18.30 25.41 1.50
C LYS A 247 16.99 24.73 1.20
N ILE A 248 16.85 23.50 1.67
CA ILE A 248 15.57 22.78 1.73
C ILE A 248 15.05 22.93 3.15
N VAL A 249 13.79 23.35 3.33
CA VAL A 249 13.17 23.54 4.63
C VAL A 249 11.94 22.64 4.74
N VAL A 250 11.99 21.65 5.63
CA VAL A 250 10.87 20.74 5.93
C VAL A 250 10.02 21.34 7.04
N GLY A 251 8.79 21.74 6.71
CA GLY A 251 7.86 22.37 7.63
C GLY A 251 7.42 21.48 8.82
N PRO A 252 6.70 22.03 9.81
CA PRO A 252 6.13 21.22 10.89
C PRO A 252 5.00 20.31 10.40
N ASN A 253 4.91 19.09 10.92
CA ASN A 253 3.98 18.04 10.48
C ASN A 253 4.05 17.77 8.96
N THR A 254 5.25 17.89 8.38
CA THR A 254 5.52 17.68 6.94
C THR A 254 6.25 16.36 6.77
N ASN A 255 5.82 15.55 5.79
CA ASN A 255 6.57 14.41 5.29
C ASN A 255 7.13 14.80 3.92
N LEU A 256 8.45 14.95 3.82
CA LEU A 256 9.14 15.14 2.55
C LEU A 256 9.78 13.81 2.12
N TYR A 257 9.32 13.24 1.03
CA TYR A 257 9.91 12.05 0.41
C TYR A 257 10.86 12.50 -0.70
N ILE A 258 12.12 12.07 -0.63
CA ILE A 258 13.11 12.28 -1.68
C ILE A 258 13.48 10.92 -2.27
N GLU A 259 13.32 10.79 -3.58
CA GLU A 259 13.54 9.55 -4.31
C GLU A 259 14.50 9.74 -5.49
N ASP A 260 15.44 8.82 -5.65
CA ASP A 260 16.35 8.71 -6.81
C ASP A 260 17.03 10.05 -7.16
N LEU A 261 17.77 10.62 -6.21
CA LEU A 261 18.34 11.96 -6.32
C LEU A 261 19.77 12.03 -5.78
N VAL A 262 20.63 12.80 -6.44
CA VAL A 262 21.96 13.14 -5.93
C VAL A 262 21.93 14.56 -5.34
N ILE A 263 22.00 14.69 -4.02
CA ILE A 263 22.09 15.97 -3.31
C ILE A 263 23.57 16.33 -3.12
N LYS A 264 24.02 17.46 -3.67
CA LYS A 264 25.41 17.93 -3.53
C LYS A 264 25.50 19.17 -2.67
N GLY A 265 26.65 19.32 -1.99
CA GLY A 265 27.00 20.58 -1.35
C GLY A 265 26.40 20.79 0.04
N LEU A 266 26.04 19.70 0.73
CA LEU A 266 25.42 19.78 2.06
C LEU A 266 26.47 20.06 3.15
N GLY A 267 26.16 20.94 4.10
CA GLY A 267 27.02 21.24 5.24
C GLY A 267 26.59 22.49 6.02
N ASN A 268 27.04 22.61 7.27
CA ASN A 268 26.67 23.72 8.17
C ASN A 268 27.07 25.11 7.65
N SER A 269 28.14 25.19 6.85
CA SER A 269 28.62 26.40 6.19
C SER A 269 28.40 26.39 4.67
N ALA A 270 27.56 25.47 4.18
CA ALA A 270 27.24 25.27 2.77
C ALA A 270 25.71 25.19 2.59
N GLY A 271 25.22 24.36 1.68
CA GLY A 271 23.80 24.07 1.53
C GLY A 271 23.24 23.26 2.71
N GLN A 272 21.94 23.38 3.00
CA GLN A 272 21.35 22.75 4.20
C GLN A 272 19.98 22.13 3.92
N ILE A 273 19.68 21.05 4.63
CA ILE A 273 18.31 20.61 4.87
C ILE A 273 17.94 21.04 6.29
N ILE A 274 16.87 21.80 6.45
CA ILE A 274 16.48 22.44 7.71
C ILE A 274 15.12 21.89 8.10
N PHE A 275 15.04 21.28 9.28
CA PHE A 275 13.80 20.81 9.87
C PHE A 275 13.20 21.93 10.71
N ALA A 276 11.92 22.24 10.52
CA ALA A 276 11.27 23.32 11.26
C ALA A 276 10.80 22.90 12.66
N SER A 277 10.67 21.59 12.92
CA SER A 277 10.21 21.04 14.19
C SER A 277 10.63 19.56 14.38
N GLU A 278 10.36 19.00 15.56
CA GLU A 278 10.50 17.55 15.84
C GLU A 278 9.53 16.68 15.04
N THR A 279 8.43 17.26 14.54
CA THR A 279 7.42 16.58 13.71
C THR A 279 7.72 16.63 12.21
N SER A 280 8.86 17.19 11.82
CA SER A 280 9.31 17.30 10.44
C SER A 280 10.03 16.01 10.04
N ASN A 281 9.54 15.32 9.01
CA ASN A 281 10.07 14.02 8.57
C ASN A 281 10.65 14.13 7.15
N LEU A 282 11.86 13.61 6.98
CA LEU A 282 12.51 13.43 5.68
C LEU A 282 12.65 11.93 5.42
N TYR A 283 12.02 11.44 4.36
CA TYR A 283 12.14 10.07 3.87
C TYR A 283 13.10 10.04 2.67
N MET A 284 14.00 9.08 2.65
CA MET A 284 15.03 8.94 1.62
C MET A 284 15.02 7.51 1.05
N SER A 285 14.95 7.42 -0.27
CA SER A 285 15.05 6.17 -1.03
C SER A 285 15.88 6.39 -2.30
N LYS A 286 16.95 5.61 -2.51
CA LYS A 286 17.87 5.79 -3.66
C LYS A 286 18.49 7.19 -3.72
N VAL A 287 18.81 7.78 -2.56
CA VAL A 287 19.36 9.14 -2.48
C VAL A 287 20.86 9.12 -2.15
N ASP A 288 21.66 9.81 -2.96
CA ASP A 288 23.09 10.03 -2.70
C ASP A 288 23.32 11.44 -2.19
N THR A 289 23.82 11.59 -0.97
CA THR A 289 24.07 12.89 -0.34
C THR A 289 25.57 13.14 -0.18
N CYS A 290 26.09 14.18 -0.82
CA CYS A 290 27.50 14.56 -0.76
C CYS A 290 27.72 15.76 0.17
N LEU A 291 28.48 15.56 1.24
CA LEU A 291 28.88 16.63 2.14
C LEU A 291 29.99 17.49 1.53
N SER A 292 29.87 18.81 1.70
CA SER A 292 30.93 19.79 1.38
C SER A 292 31.46 20.51 2.62
N ALA A 293 30.81 20.31 3.76
CA ALA A 293 31.27 20.71 5.08
C ALA A 293 30.64 19.81 6.16
N ALA A 294 31.13 19.88 7.39
CA ALA A 294 30.50 19.20 8.53
C ALA A 294 29.02 19.59 8.63
N TYR A 295 28.14 18.62 8.81
CA TYR A 295 26.69 18.80 8.80
C TYR A 295 26.10 18.42 10.16
N THR A 296 25.09 19.14 10.61
CA THR A 296 24.44 18.87 11.90
C THR A 296 22.93 18.92 11.78
N THR A 297 22.29 17.78 12.02
CA THR A 297 20.83 17.67 12.19
C THR A 297 20.50 17.91 13.66
N THR A 298 19.71 18.95 13.94
CA THR A 298 19.41 19.37 15.31
C THR A 298 17.99 19.07 15.80
N ILE A 299 17.05 18.89 14.89
CA ILE A 299 15.64 18.54 15.17
C ILE A 299 15.09 17.81 13.95
N GLY A 300 13.95 17.15 14.11
CA GLY A 300 13.27 16.41 13.04
C GLY A 300 13.79 14.98 12.88
N ASN A 301 13.19 14.26 11.94
CA ASN A 301 13.43 12.83 11.75
C ASN A 301 13.91 12.58 10.33
N ILE A 302 15.00 11.82 10.19
CA ILE A 302 15.52 11.35 8.91
C ILE A 302 15.27 9.84 8.85
N ILE A 303 14.53 9.39 7.84
CA ILE A 303 14.15 7.99 7.65
C ILE A 303 14.74 7.53 6.32
N VAL A 304 15.57 6.49 6.37
CA VAL A 304 16.14 5.83 5.19
C VAL A 304 15.36 4.53 4.97
N GLU A 305 14.46 4.55 3.99
CA GLU A 305 13.55 3.44 3.66
C GLU A 305 13.91 2.73 2.36
N GLY A 306 14.83 3.31 1.57
CA GLY A 306 15.47 2.66 0.43
C GLY A 306 16.98 2.88 0.44
N ALA A 307 17.73 1.98 -0.21
CA ALA A 307 19.19 2.02 -0.21
C ALA A 307 19.70 3.42 -0.62
N SER A 308 20.41 4.10 0.28
CA SER A 308 20.83 5.50 0.12
C SER A 308 22.26 5.67 0.62
N SER A 309 22.98 6.68 0.12
CA SER A 309 24.35 6.94 0.53
C SER A 309 24.58 8.36 1.07
N PHE A 310 25.51 8.48 2.01
CA PHE A 310 26.08 9.71 2.48
C PHE A 310 27.59 9.69 2.23
N VAL A 311 28.03 10.45 1.24
CA VAL A 311 29.44 10.69 0.96
C VAL A 311 29.92 11.78 1.92
N LEU A 312 30.42 11.32 3.06
CA LEU A 312 30.94 12.15 4.16
C LEU A 312 32.28 12.80 3.79
N GLY A 313 33.15 12.07 3.08
CA GLY A 313 34.51 12.51 2.82
C GLY A 313 35.26 12.84 4.12
N GLU A 314 35.80 14.06 4.22
CA GLU A 314 36.49 14.57 5.41
C GLU A 314 35.55 15.29 6.41
N PHE A 315 34.24 15.12 6.30
CA PHE A 315 33.27 15.87 7.07
C PHE A 315 32.40 14.97 7.95
N ASP A 316 32.13 15.43 9.17
CA ASP A 316 31.26 14.71 10.09
C ASP A 316 29.79 15.06 9.84
N TRP A 317 28.93 14.06 9.92
CA TRP A 317 27.49 14.24 10.07
C TRP A 317 27.10 13.98 11.52
N ASN A 318 26.59 15.02 12.18
CA ASN A 318 26.20 14.99 13.58
C ASN A 318 24.67 15.04 13.72
N ILE A 319 24.09 14.06 14.40
CA ILE A 319 22.69 14.02 14.81
C ILE A 319 22.70 14.25 16.33
N ASN A 320 22.04 15.31 16.77
CA ASN A 320 21.97 15.66 18.19
C ASN A 320 20.89 14.83 18.93
N SER A 321 20.71 15.10 20.23
CA SER A 321 19.80 14.35 21.10
C SER A 321 18.29 14.57 20.85
N ILE A 322 17.90 15.41 19.90
CA ILE A 322 16.48 15.73 19.61
C ILE A 322 16.10 15.28 18.20
N ALA A 323 17.06 15.26 17.28
CA ALA A 323 16.87 14.65 15.97
C ALA A 323 16.99 13.13 16.04
N THR A 324 16.33 12.43 15.12
CA THR A 324 16.42 10.98 14.98
C THR A 324 16.88 10.58 13.58
N LEU A 325 17.60 9.47 13.50
CA LEU A 325 17.87 8.74 12.27
C LEU A 325 17.29 7.34 12.39
N THR A 326 16.41 6.99 11.46
CA THR A 326 15.84 5.66 11.34
C THR A 326 16.31 5.05 10.03
N VAL A 327 16.80 3.80 10.07
CA VAL A 327 17.07 3.01 8.86
C VAL A 327 16.10 1.83 8.88
N ASP A 328 15.23 1.76 7.88
CA ASP A 328 14.08 0.87 7.83
C ASP A 328 14.12 0.02 6.56
N GLY A 329 14.33 -1.29 6.65
CA GLY A 329 14.32 -2.17 5.46
C GLY A 329 15.47 -1.98 4.47
N ALA A 330 16.34 -1.00 4.72
CA ALA A 330 17.31 -0.50 3.75
C ALA A 330 18.74 -0.44 4.29
N THR A 331 19.70 -0.17 3.40
CA THR A 331 21.06 0.15 3.80
C THR A 331 21.36 1.63 3.61
N LEU A 332 21.81 2.28 4.69
CA LEU A 332 22.45 3.60 4.64
C LEU A 332 23.96 3.42 4.50
N TRP A 333 24.50 3.79 3.34
CA TRP A 333 25.92 3.74 3.03
C TRP A 333 26.63 5.01 3.51
N LEU A 334 27.77 4.87 4.18
CA LEU A 334 28.66 5.97 4.51
C LEU A 334 29.95 5.84 3.68
N ASP A 335 30.31 6.87 2.90
CA ASP A 335 31.57 6.90 2.16
C ASP A 335 32.47 8.03 2.68
N THR A 336 33.61 7.66 3.25
CA THR A 336 34.57 8.61 3.85
C THR A 336 35.67 9.06 2.89
N LEU A 337 35.61 8.70 1.59
CA LEU A 337 36.58 9.04 0.53
C LEU A 337 38.04 9.07 1.01
N SER A 338 38.73 7.92 0.92
CA SER A 338 40.18 7.60 1.05
C SER A 338 41.29 8.70 1.16
N LYS A 339 41.09 9.83 1.84
CA LYS A 339 42.18 10.77 2.16
C LYS A 339 42.84 10.31 3.46
N GLY A 340 44.13 9.97 3.35
CA GLY A 340 44.91 9.28 4.38
C GLY A 340 44.62 9.71 5.81
N LEU A 341 44.29 8.72 6.64
CA LEU A 341 44.14 8.66 8.10
C LEU A 341 44.79 9.80 8.91
N THR A 342 44.31 11.03 8.76
CA THR A 342 44.45 12.05 9.79
C THR A 342 43.22 11.92 10.68
N ALA A 343 43.38 11.02 11.65
CA ALA A 343 42.50 10.45 12.68
C ALA A 343 41.22 11.15 13.21
N LEU A 344 40.55 12.10 12.55
CA LEU A 344 39.46 12.86 13.22
C LEU A 344 38.25 13.26 12.37
N ALA A 345 38.13 12.90 11.08
CA ALA A 345 37.03 13.40 10.26
C ALA A 345 36.37 12.31 9.38
N GLY A 346 35.07 12.46 9.08
CA GLY A 346 34.29 11.51 8.30
C GLY A 346 33.35 10.64 9.13
N HIS A 347 32.93 11.08 10.33
CA HIS A 347 32.10 10.28 11.22
C HIS A 347 30.60 10.57 11.08
N LEU A 348 29.78 9.52 11.19
CA LEU A 348 28.38 9.64 11.57
C LEU A 348 28.28 9.60 13.11
N ASN A 349 27.96 10.74 13.72
CA ASN A 349 27.79 10.88 15.16
C ASN A 349 26.29 11.01 15.48
N SER A 350 25.66 9.98 16.02
CA SER A 350 24.28 10.05 16.51
C SER A 350 24.29 10.09 18.03
N SER A 351 24.58 11.24 18.64
CA SER A 351 25.09 11.38 20.02
C SER A 351 26.50 10.80 20.25
N ARG A 352 26.81 9.63 19.68
CA ARG A 352 28.15 9.02 19.67
C ARG A 352 28.49 8.51 18.27
N ALA A 353 29.76 8.39 17.96
CA ALA A 353 30.23 7.93 16.66
C ALA A 353 29.80 6.47 16.39
N VAL A 354 29.04 6.24 15.31
CA VAL A 354 28.63 4.90 14.86
C VAL A 354 29.86 4.09 14.43
N TYR A 355 30.79 4.76 13.74
CA TYR A 355 32.12 4.25 13.40
C TYR A 355 33.18 5.12 14.09
N ASP A 356 34.17 4.50 14.72
CA ASP A 356 35.37 5.19 15.22
C ASP A 356 36.64 4.71 14.49
N ILE A 357 37.81 5.18 14.93
CA ILE A 357 39.12 4.80 14.33
C ILE A 357 39.39 3.29 14.33
N ASN A 358 38.65 2.49 15.09
CA ASN A 358 38.73 1.04 15.16
C ASN A 358 37.60 0.33 14.38
N GLY A 359 36.79 1.06 13.62
CA GLY A 359 35.67 0.52 12.82
C GLY A 359 34.31 0.67 13.50
N TYR A 360 33.39 -0.26 13.20
CA TYR A 360 32.02 -0.24 13.72
C TYR A 360 32.00 -0.41 15.23
N ASN A 361 31.52 0.60 15.97
CA ASN A 361 31.50 0.57 17.42
C ASN A 361 30.12 0.14 17.94
N VAL A 362 29.94 -1.16 18.13
CA VAL A 362 28.68 -1.77 18.62
C VAL A 362 28.19 -1.15 19.92
N ALA A 363 29.09 -0.75 20.82
CA ALA A 363 28.73 -0.14 22.10
C ALA A 363 28.16 1.28 21.91
N ASN A 364 28.71 2.06 20.99
CA ASN A 364 28.17 3.36 20.64
C ASN A 364 26.82 3.22 19.93
N VAL A 365 26.67 2.26 19.02
CA VAL A 365 25.40 1.99 18.34
C VAL A 365 24.30 1.62 19.34
N ALA A 366 24.56 0.68 20.24
CA ALA A 366 23.61 0.30 21.28
C ALA A 366 23.25 1.49 22.18
N ALA A 367 24.21 2.38 22.48
CA ALA A 367 23.95 3.59 23.24
C ALA A 367 23.13 4.61 22.47
N ASN A 368 23.40 4.82 21.17
CA ASN A 368 22.64 5.74 20.32
C ASN A 368 21.17 5.28 20.17
N ILE A 369 20.95 3.96 20.12
CA ILE A 369 19.61 3.36 20.15
C ILE A 369 18.93 3.62 21.50
N ALA A 370 19.65 3.41 22.61
CA ALA A 370 19.11 3.69 23.94
C ALA A 370 18.83 5.20 24.16
N ASP A 371 19.64 6.08 23.57
CA ASP A 371 19.49 7.53 23.60
C ASP A 371 18.37 8.01 22.64
N GLY A 372 17.82 7.12 21.80
CA GLY A 372 16.70 7.40 20.89
C GLY A 372 17.09 8.17 19.61
N THR A 373 18.38 8.43 19.38
CA THR A 373 18.86 9.18 18.22
C THR A 373 19.13 8.31 16.99
N LEU A 374 19.14 6.98 17.15
CA LEU A 374 19.28 5.99 16.07
C LEU A 374 18.27 4.87 16.25
N THR A 375 17.56 4.49 15.19
CA THR A 375 16.64 3.34 15.19
C THR A 375 16.88 2.47 13.97
N TYR A 376 16.88 1.15 14.15
CA TYR A 376 16.86 0.17 13.06
C TYR A 376 15.50 -0.52 13.05
N LEU A 377 14.84 -0.55 11.88
CA LEU A 377 13.57 -1.24 11.64
C LEU A 377 13.73 -2.18 10.45
N ASN A 378 12.96 -3.28 10.41
CA ASN A 378 12.89 -4.22 9.30
C ASN A 378 14.25 -4.63 8.71
N ASP A 379 15.23 -4.97 9.55
CA ASP A 379 16.61 -5.31 9.13
C ASP A 379 17.41 -4.18 8.45
N GLY A 380 17.05 -2.91 8.72
CA GLY A 380 17.81 -1.75 8.27
C GLY A 380 19.23 -1.73 8.87
N ILE A 381 20.21 -1.31 8.07
CA ILE A 381 21.64 -1.35 8.43
C ILE A 381 22.34 -0.05 8.02
N ILE A 382 23.24 0.47 8.85
CA ILE A 382 24.24 1.46 8.43
C ILE A 382 25.52 0.69 8.10
N SER A 383 26.08 0.94 6.91
CA SER A 383 27.32 0.31 6.45
C SER A 383 28.34 1.36 6.02
N LEU A 384 29.62 1.07 6.23
CA LEU A 384 30.73 1.92 5.81
C LEU A 384 31.32 1.38 4.51
N SER A 385 31.24 2.16 3.43
CA SER A 385 31.96 1.89 2.20
C SER A 385 33.45 2.21 2.41
N VAL A 386 34.22 1.22 2.88
CA VAL A 386 35.66 1.41 3.12
C VAL A 386 36.42 1.28 1.81
N THR A 387 36.63 2.39 1.13
CA THR A 387 37.69 2.51 0.13
C THR A 387 39.03 2.77 0.83
N SER A 388 39.79 1.75 1.23
CA SER A 388 41.20 2.00 1.56
C SER A 388 42.10 0.87 1.07
N THR A 389 42.97 1.21 0.12
CA THR A 389 43.88 0.26 -0.54
C THR A 389 45.29 0.26 0.06
N THR A 390 45.62 1.05 1.09
CA THR A 390 47.01 1.06 1.57
C THR A 390 47.18 1.37 3.06
N GLY A 391 47.43 0.30 3.84
CA GLY A 391 48.42 0.30 4.93
C GLY A 391 48.03 1.00 6.23
N GLY A 392 47.34 0.27 7.13
CA GLY A 392 47.31 0.63 8.55
C GLY A 392 46.18 0.04 9.36
N GLY A 393 46.32 -1.22 9.82
CA GLY A 393 45.72 -1.71 11.07
C GLY A 393 44.21 -2.02 11.13
N GLY A 394 43.41 -1.68 10.13
CA GLY A 394 42.01 -2.16 10.04
C GLY A 394 41.94 -3.57 9.43
N PHE A 395 41.11 -4.45 9.97
CA PHE A 395 40.81 -5.77 9.39
C PHE A 395 40.08 -5.58 8.05
N ILE A 396 40.82 -5.30 6.98
CA ILE A 396 40.31 -5.37 5.61
C ILE A 396 40.31 -6.85 5.25
N ASP A 397 39.17 -7.38 4.79
CA ASP A 397 39.13 -8.71 4.18
C ASP A 397 40.15 -8.73 3.02
N PRO A 398 41.18 -9.57 3.05
CA PRO A 398 42.12 -9.71 1.95
C PRO A 398 41.43 -9.91 0.60
N ALA A 399 40.23 -10.51 0.58
CA ALA A 399 39.40 -10.67 -0.61
C ALA A 399 38.97 -9.33 -1.22
N ALA A 400 38.49 -8.38 -0.40
CA ALA A 400 38.07 -7.05 -0.85
C ALA A 400 39.24 -6.26 -1.46
N ALA A 401 40.41 -6.33 -0.81
CA ALA A 401 41.61 -5.67 -1.30
C ALA A 401 42.04 -6.22 -2.68
N ILE A 402 41.90 -7.54 -2.90
CA ILE A 402 42.20 -8.16 -4.20
C ILE A 402 41.17 -7.76 -5.25
N LEU A 403 39.87 -7.87 -4.94
CA LEU A 403 38.78 -7.59 -5.89
C LEU A 403 38.76 -6.12 -6.36
N LEU A 404 39.14 -5.18 -5.48
CA LEU A 404 39.18 -3.74 -5.78
C LEU A 404 40.58 -3.23 -6.15
N SER A 405 41.58 -4.11 -6.33
CA SER A 405 42.96 -3.71 -6.66
C SER A 405 43.17 -3.24 -8.11
N GLY A 406 42.13 -3.29 -8.95
CA GLY A 406 42.22 -3.10 -10.40
C GLY A 406 42.07 -4.44 -11.11
N ASN A 407 43.18 -5.14 -11.38
CA ASN A 407 43.18 -6.37 -12.19
C ASN A 407 43.20 -7.65 -11.34
N VAL A 408 42.08 -8.35 -11.29
CA VAL A 408 41.93 -9.64 -10.60
C VAL A 408 42.31 -10.77 -11.55
N HIS A 409 43.13 -11.72 -11.08
CA HIS A 409 43.62 -12.86 -11.89
C HIS A 409 44.01 -14.05 -11.01
N VAL A 410 43.52 -14.08 -9.78
CA VAL A 410 43.76 -15.13 -8.78
C VAL A 410 42.44 -15.49 -8.14
N ASP A 411 42.32 -16.72 -7.66
CA ASP A 411 41.14 -17.15 -6.90
C ASP A 411 40.97 -16.31 -5.63
N VAL A 412 39.72 -16.01 -5.29
CA VAL A 412 39.34 -15.20 -4.14
C VAL A 412 38.29 -15.95 -3.33
N THR A 413 38.52 -16.06 -2.02
CA THR A 413 37.53 -16.53 -1.05
C THR A 413 37.20 -15.39 -0.09
N MET A 414 35.93 -14.98 -0.06
CA MET A 414 35.43 -13.93 0.81
C MET A 414 35.04 -14.52 2.16
N ASN A 415 35.26 -13.75 3.23
CA ASN A 415 34.74 -14.06 4.56
C ASN A 415 33.75 -13.00 5.05
N TYR A 416 33.64 -11.90 4.31
CA TYR A 416 32.80 -10.76 4.61
C TYR A 416 32.13 -10.26 3.34
N PHE A 417 31.04 -9.51 3.51
CA PHE A 417 30.42 -8.80 2.39
C PHE A 417 31.35 -7.73 1.83
N ILE A 418 31.19 -7.39 0.55
CA ILE A 418 31.97 -6.38 -0.17
C ILE A 418 31.02 -5.42 -0.86
N ASP A 419 31.26 -4.12 -0.69
CA ASP A 419 30.58 -3.08 -1.45
C ASP A 419 31.52 -2.49 -2.47
N VAL A 420 31.10 -2.53 -3.73
CA VAL A 420 31.89 -1.97 -4.83
C VAL A 420 31.55 -0.49 -4.93
N PRO A 421 32.45 0.46 -4.65
CA PRO A 421 32.15 1.89 -4.78
C PRO A 421 31.69 2.24 -6.21
N SER A 422 30.83 3.25 -6.34
CA SER A 422 30.25 3.66 -7.63
C SER A 422 31.29 4.12 -8.66
N ASP A 423 32.52 4.46 -8.24
CA ASP A 423 33.63 4.85 -9.10
C ASP A 423 34.67 3.71 -9.34
N LYS A 424 34.40 2.50 -8.83
CA LYS A 424 35.30 1.35 -8.95
C LYS A 424 34.69 0.20 -9.74
N SER A 425 35.60 -0.65 -10.22
CA SER A 425 35.26 -1.88 -10.92
C SER A 425 36.13 -3.04 -10.42
N ILE A 426 35.55 -4.22 -10.34
CA ILE A 426 36.22 -5.52 -10.25
C ILE A 426 36.57 -5.92 -11.69
N ASN A 427 37.82 -5.69 -12.11
CA ASN A 427 38.26 -6.01 -13.47
C ASN A 427 39.02 -7.35 -13.51
N ILE A 428 38.37 -8.39 -14.03
CA ILE A 428 38.87 -9.76 -14.02
C ILE A 428 39.60 -10.04 -15.33
N THR A 429 40.92 -10.19 -15.23
CA THR A 429 41.88 -10.26 -16.34
C THR A 429 42.46 -11.66 -16.60
N GLY A 430 42.20 -12.61 -15.71
CA GLY A 430 42.57 -14.02 -15.86
C GLY A 430 41.52 -14.92 -15.22
N ASP A 431 41.49 -16.19 -15.62
CA ASP A 431 40.53 -17.16 -15.08
C ASP A 431 40.63 -17.23 -13.56
N MET A 432 39.49 -17.24 -12.88
CA MET A 432 39.44 -17.27 -11.43
C MET A 432 38.17 -17.95 -10.89
N THR A 433 38.26 -18.37 -9.64
CA THR A 433 37.12 -18.74 -8.79
C THR A 433 36.91 -17.66 -7.75
N LEU A 434 35.68 -17.16 -7.65
CA LEU A 434 35.21 -16.27 -6.61
C LEU A 434 34.22 -17.04 -5.72
N ASP A 435 34.72 -17.47 -4.56
CA ASP A 435 33.92 -18.13 -3.52
C ASP A 435 33.50 -17.06 -2.50
N GLY A 436 32.20 -16.80 -2.39
CA GLY A 436 31.68 -15.81 -1.46
C GLY A 436 31.72 -16.28 0.01
N GLY A 437 31.90 -17.57 0.29
CA GLY A 437 31.81 -18.09 1.66
C GLY A 437 30.45 -17.83 2.33
N GLY A 438 29.39 -17.63 1.55
CA GLY A 438 28.06 -17.19 1.98
C GLY A 438 27.87 -15.68 2.04
N SER A 439 28.88 -14.89 1.66
CA SER A 439 28.87 -13.42 1.70
C SER A 439 28.24 -12.79 0.45
N THR A 440 28.04 -11.48 0.52
CA THR A 440 27.42 -10.68 -0.54
C THR A 440 28.43 -9.73 -1.18
N ILE A 441 28.42 -9.58 -2.51
CA ILE A 441 28.97 -8.39 -3.19
C ILE A 441 27.81 -7.50 -3.59
N ASN A 442 27.82 -6.26 -3.17
CA ASN A 442 26.77 -5.31 -3.43
C ASN A 442 27.27 -4.16 -4.34
N PHE A 443 26.47 -3.84 -5.35
CA PHE A 443 26.78 -2.88 -6.40
C PHE A 443 25.85 -1.66 -6.30
N PRO A 444 26.35 -0.45 -6.02
CA PRO A 444 25.54 0.76 -6.09
C PRO A 444 25.16 1.05 -7.54
N ASN A 445 24.20 1.95 -7.74
CA ASN A 445 23.97 2.49 -9.08
C ASN A 445 25.24 3.23 -9.54
N SER A 446 25.77 2.85 -10.71
CA SER A 446 26.99 3.43 -11.25
C SER A 446 26.81 3.79 -12.71
N GLY A 447 27.41 4.91 -13.11
CA GLY A 447 27.53 5.29 -14.52
C GLY A 447 28.61 4.50 -15.28
N ILE A 448 29.32 3.56 -14.64
CA ILE A 448 30.35 2.73 -15.26
C ILE A 448 30.15 1.24 -14.96
N PRO A 449 30.64 0.34 -15.84
CA PRO A 449 30.77 -1.08 -15.55
C PRO A 449 31.51 -1.41 -14.26
N GLN A 450 30.91 -2.19 -13.36
CA GLN A 450 31.52 -2.52 -12.06
C GLN A 450 32.03 -3.96 -11.94
N PHE A 451 31.52 -4.91 -12.71
CA PHE A 451 31.99 -6.29 -12.77
C PHE A 451 32.39 -6.63 -14.21
N ILE A 452 33.69 -6.53 -14.49
CA ILE A 452 34.23 -6.58 -15.85
C ILE A 452 34.97 -7.90 -16.06
N VAL A 453 34.53 -8.71 -17.03
CA VAL A 453 35.20 -9.95 -17.43
C VAL A 453 35.88 -9.73 -18.77
N GLN A 454 37.21 -9.81 -18.79
CA GLN A 454 38.01 -9.55 -20.00
C GLN A 454 37.84 -10.64 -21.09
N PRO A 455 38.22 -10.37 -22.35
CA PRO A 455 38.04 -11.31 -23.44
C PRO A 455 38.66 -12.68 -23.16
N GLY A 456 37.87 -13.74 -23.33
CA GLY A 456 38.32 -15.13 -23.16
C GLY A 456 38.52 -15.59 -21.72
N VAL A 457 38.18 -14.77 -20.71
CA VAL A 457 38.34 -15.08 -19.29
C VAL A 457 37.10 -15.81 -18.74
N ILE A 458 37.33 -16.84 -17.92
CA ILE A 458 36.27 -17.60 -17.25
C ILE A 458 36.27 -17.30 -15.74
N VAL A 459 35.11 -16.88 -15.23
CA VAL A 459 34.90 -16.60 -13.80
C VAL A 459 33.95 -17.65 -13.23
N ASN A 460 34.38 -18.38 -12.21
CA ASN A 460 33.51 -19.34 -11.49
C ASN A 460 33.00 -18.68 -10.20
N LEU A 461 31.69 -18.60 -10.02
CA LEU A 461 31.05 -18.07 -8.81
C LEU A 461 30.51 -19.21 -7.95
N THR A 462 30.71 -19.17 -6.63
CA THR A 462 30.12 -20.14 -5.69
C THR A 462 29.87 -19.49 -4.33
N ASN A 463 28.86 -19.95 -3.58
CA ASN A 463 28.48 -19.48 -2.25
C ASN A 463 28.45 -17.95 -2.12
N ILE A 464 27.84 -17.26 -3.08
CA ILE A 464 27.91 -15.80 -3.16
C ILE A 464 26.57 -15.20 -3.56
N THR A 465 26.21 -14.11 -2.90
CA THR A 465 25.11 -13.25 -3.35
C THR A 465 25.69 -12.05 -4.09
N ILE A 466 25.25 -11.80 -5.32
CA ILE A 466 25.54 -10.55 -6.05
C ILE A 466 24.28 -9.70 -5.95
N SER A 467 24.39 -8.51 -5.34
CA SER A 467 23.25 -7.68 -4.98
C SER A 467 23.28 -6.29 -5.61
N ASN A 468 22.09 -5.71 -5.75
CA ASN A 468 21.82 -4.45 -6.44
C ASN A 468 22.34 -4.40 -7.88
N ILE A 469 22.15 -5.50 -8.61
CA ILE A 469 22.47 -5.56 -10.04
C ILE A 469 21.61 -4.55 -10.80
N ASN A 470 22.28 -3.73 -11.61
CA ASN A 470 21.73 -2.72 -12.50
C ASN A 470 22.31 -2.91 -13.92
N GLN A 471 21.81 -2.15 -14.89
CA GLN A 471 22.17 -2.23 -16.32
C GLN A 471 23.67 -2.03 -16.58
N ASN A 472 24.37 -1.33 -15.69
CA ASN A 472 25.80 -1.09 -15.75
C ASN A 472 26.61 -2.01 -14.83
N THR A 473 26.03 -2.99 -14.15
CA THR A 473 26.80 -3.84 -13.24
C THR A 473 27.79 -4.71 -14.01
N PHE A 474 27.34 -5.42 -15.05
CA PHE A 474 28.16 -6.39 -15.77
C PHE A 474 28.66 -5.87 -17.12
N LEU A 475 29.95 -6.03 -17.38
CA LEU A 475 30.53 -5.94 -18.74
C LEU A 475 31.36 -7.18 -19.02
N ILE A 476 30.82 -8.08 -19.84
CA ILE A 476 31.49 -9.32 -20.23
C ILE A 476 31.91 -9.19 -21.69
N TYR A 477 33.22 -9.05 -21.90
CA TYR A 477 33.80 -8.91 -23.22
C TYR A 477 33.68 -10.20 -24.05
N PRO A 478 33.80 -10.13 -25.39
CA PRO A 478 33.68 -11.31 -26.25
C PRO A 478 34.58 -12.47 -25.82
N GLY A 479 33.96 -13.65 -25.65
CA GLY A 479 34.63 -14.87 -25.20
C GLY A 479 34.78 -14.99 -23.68
N GLY A 480 34.50 -13.94 -22.90
CA GLY A 480 34.39 -14.01 -21.45
C GLY A 480 33.16 -14.80 -21.01
N GLN A 481 33.24 -15.49 -19.87
CA GLN A 481 32.19 -16.37 -19.36
C GLN A 481 32.06 -16.26 -17.84
N ILE A 482 30.83 -16.42 -17.34
CA ILE A 482 30.56 -16.61 -15.91
C ILE A 482 29.94 -17.98 -15.71
N ASN A 483 30.63 -18.87 -14.99
CA ASN A 483 30.12 -20.16 -14.57
C ASN A 483 29.50 -20.04 -13.18
N ILE A 484 28.27 -20.54 -13.02
CA ILE A 484 27.51 -20.48 -11.77
C ILE A 484 27.59 -21.84 -11.07
N GLY A 485 28.24 -21.85 -9.91
CA GLY A 485 28.35 -22.97 -8.97
C GLY A 485 27.27 -22.95 -7.88
N GLU A 486 27.49 -23.70 -6.81
CA GLU A 486 26.50 -23.88 -5.74
C GLU A 486 26.19 -22.57 -4.99
N ASN A 487 24.95 -22.43 -4.51
CA ASN A 487 24.51 -21.34 -3.63
C ASN A 487 24.83 -19.93 -4.15
N VAL A 488 24.58 -19.69 -5.45
CA VAL A 488 24.72 -18.36 -6.05
C VAL A 488 23.35 -17.72 -6.22
N THR A 489 23.22 -16.48 -5.73
CA THR A 489 22.01 -15.66 -5.85
C THR A 489 22.33 -14.32 -6.47
N TRP A 490 21.53 -13.88 -7.43
CA TRP A 490 21.60 -12.55 -8.04
C TRP A 490 20.34 -11.77 -7.66
N SER A 491 20.50 -10.55 -7.15
CA SER A 491 19.38 -9.66 -6.84
C SER A 491 19.48 -8.36 -7.63
N PHE A 492 18.37 -7.99 -8.27
CA PHE A 492 18.28 -6.94 -9.28
C PHE A 492 17.54 -5.73 -8.71
N ALA A 493 18.16 -4.55 -8.76
CA ALA A 493 17.58 -3.30 -8.27
C ALA A 493 16.74 -2.57 -9.34
N GLU A 494 16.91 -2.95 -10.61
CA GLU A 494 16.21 -2.40 -11.77
C GLU A 494 16.07 -3.47 -12.88
N ASP A 495 15.38 -3.11 -13.94
CA ASP A 495 15.29 -3.93 -15.16
C ASP A 495 16.65 -3.97 -15.87
N VAL A 496 17.04 -5.14 -16.38
CA VAL A 496 18.38 -5.34 -16.97
C VAL A 496 18.30 -6.09 -18.28
N THR A 497 18.97 -5.55 -19.31
CA THR A 497 19.21 -6.26 -20.56
C THR A 497 20.62 -6.84 -20.61
N PHE A 498 20.73 -8.16 -20.75
CA PHE A 498 21.98 -8.85 -21.05
C PHE A 498 22.11 -9.07 -22.56
N SER A 499 23.19 -8.54 -23.16
CA SER A 499 23.36 -8.58 -24.62
C SER A 499 24.49 -9.45 -25.15
N SER A 500 25.51 -9.72 -24.35
CA SER A 500 26.66 -10.54 -24.77
C SER A 500 27.25 -11.49 -23.73
N PRO A 501 26.74 -11.67 -22.49
CA PRO A 501 27.39 -12.58 -21.57
C PRO A 501 27.08 -14.03 -21.95
N LEU A 502 28.04 -14.94 -21.79
CA LEU A 502 27.73 -16.35 -21.66
C LEU A 502 27.71 -16.68 -20.17
N ILE A 503 26.52 -16.79 -19.59
CA ILE A 503 26.29 -17.24 -18.21
C ILE A 503 25.99 -18.74 -18.27
N ASN A 504 26.75 -19.55 -17.54
CA ASN A 504 26.71 -20.99 -17.65
C ASN A 504 26.45 -21.62 -16.29
N VAL A 505 25.22 -22.10 -16.07
CA VAL A 505 24.82 -22.77 -14.83
C VAL A 505 25.37 -24.19 -14.84
N LEU A 506 26.20 -24.54 -13.86
CA LEU A 506 26.80 -25.88 -13.82
C LEU A 506 25.71 -26.95 -13.59
N PRO A 507 25.88 -28.19 -14.10
CA PRO A 507 24.87 -29.24 -13.94
C PRO A 507 24.50 -29.50 -12.47
N GLY A 508 23.20 -29.61 -12.17
CA GLY A 508 22.70 -29.88 -10.82
C GLY A 508 22.72 -28.68 -9.85
N VAL A 509 23.16 -27.51 -10.30
CA VAL A 509 23.17 -26.27 -9.50
C VAL A 509 21.80 -25.58 -9.55
N ASN A 510 21.38 -25.02 -8.41
CA ASN A 510 20.29 -24.05 -8.36
C ASN A 510 20.86 -22.62 -8.35
N PHE A 511 20.49 -21.83 -9.35
CA PHE A 511 20.84 -20.43 -9.50
C PHE A 511 19.60 -19.57 -9.29
N THR A 512 19.63 -18.62 -8.35
CA THR A 512 18.43 -17.83 -8.00
C THR A 512 18.56 -16.38 -8.45
N TRP A 513 17.54 -15.85 -9.13
CA TRP A 513 17.37 -14.45 -9.51
C TRP A 513 16.20 -13.84 -8.74
N ILE A 514 16.43 -12.68 -8.11
CA ILE A 514 15.46 -12.01 -7.24
C ILE A 514 15.27 -10.55 -7.67
N GLY A 515 14.04 -10.11 -7.86
CA GLY A 515 13.71 -8.69 -8.01
C GLY A 515 13.65 -8.00 -6.65
N LEU A 516 14.48 -6.97 -6.45
CA LEU A 516 14.41 -6.12 -5.26
C LEU A 516 13.30 -5.08 -5.44
N ASP A 517 12.50 -4.86 -4.41
CA ASP A 517 11.39 -3.89 -4.38
C ASP A 517 10.31 -4.15 -5.47
N GLY A 518 9.99 -5.42 -5.70
CA GLY A 518 8.93 -5.86 -6.63
C GLY A 518 9.45 -6.55 -7.88
N VAL A 519 8.57 -6.72 -8.87
CA VAL A 519 8.86 -7.44 -10.12
C VAL A 519 9.87 -6.68 -10.98
N ARG A 520 10.92 -7.35 -11.46
CA ARG A 520 11.91 -6.83 -12.42
C ARG A 520 11.88 -7.58 -13.74
N TYR A 521 12.08 -6.84 -14.84
CA TYR A 521 12.17 -7.38 -16.19
C TYR A 521 13.63 -7.62 -16.56
N ILE A 522 13.98 -8.88 -16.81
CA ILE A 522 15.32 -9.28 -17.25
C ILE A 522 15.23 -9.77 -18.68
N THR A 523 15.84 -9.03 -19.59
CA THR A 523 15.80 -9.32 -21.03
C THR A 523 17.12 -9.92 -21.49
N LEU A 524 17.07 -11.07 -22.15
CA LEU A 524 18.21 -11.64 -22.87
C LEU A 524 18.07 -11.27 -24.34
N PHE A 525 18.96 -10.42 -24.87
CA PHE A 525 18.79 -9.94 -26.25
C PHE A 525 20.11 -9.59 -26.95
N ASN A 526 20.35 -10.17 -28.12
CA ASN A 526 21.48 -9.79 -28.97
C ASN A 526 21.05 -9.35 -30.38
N SER A 527 21.16 -8.05 -30.65
CA SER A 527 20.78 -7.45 -31.94
C SER A 527 21.64 -7.87 -33.12
N THR A 528 22.88 -8.31 -32.88
CA THR A 528 23.83 -8.68 -33.94
C THR A 528 23.76 -10.15 -34.32
N ASN A 529 23.35 -11.01 -33.39
CA ASN A 529 23.19 -12.43 -33.60
C ASN A 529 22.01 -12.96 -32.76
N PRO A 530 20.81 -13.07 -33.35
CA PRO A 530 19.62 -13.54 -32.63
C PRO A 530 19.74 -15.00 -32.15
N ASN A 531 20.71 -15.77 -32.67
CA ASN A 531 20.96 -17.14 -32.24
C ASN A 531 22.09 -17.24 -31.19
N MET A 532 22.58 -16.11 -30.67
CA MET A 532 23.62 -16.14 -29.64
C MET A 532 23.03 -16.64 -28.32
N VAL A 533 23.64 -17.69 -27.76
CA VAL A 533 23.32 -18.17 -26.42
C VAL A 533 23.87 -17.18 -25.40
N ILE A 534 23.00 -16.67 -24.54
CA ILE A 534 23.34 -15.74 -23.46
C ILE A 534 23.34 -16.47 -22.11
N LEU A 535 22.35 -17.33 -21.90
CA LEU A 535 22.24 -18.16 -20.70
C LEU A 535 22.24 -19.63 -21.08
N ASN A 536 23.08 -20.44 -20.44
CA ASN A 536 23.08 -21.88 -20.59
C ASN A 536 22.76 -22.53 -19.24
N ILE A 537 21.57 -23.12 -19.10
CA ILE A 537 21.11 -23.70 -17.83
C ILE A 537 21.67 -25.13 -17.62
N ASN A 538 22.13 -25.81 -18.69
CA ASN A 538 22.54 -27.23 -18.66
C ASN A 538 21.53 -28.09 -17.89
N ASP A 539 21.95 -29.01 -17.02
CA ASP A 539 21.04 -29.78 -16.16
C ASP A 539 20.81 -29.09 -14.79
N GLY A 540 20.91 -27.76 -14.74
CA GLY A 540 20.67 -26.94 -13.55
C GLY A 540 19.21 -26.48 -13.42
N THR A 541 18.96 -25.70 -12.36
CA THR A 541 17.70 -25.00 -12.11
C THR A 541 17.96 -23.50 -12.05
N LEU A 542 17.16 -22.71 -12.77
CA LEU A 542 17.07 -21.26 -12.61
C LEU A 542 15.81 -20.94 -11.81
N THR A 543 15.95 -20.42 -10.59
CA THR A 543 14.82 -19.98 -9.76
C THR A 543 14.61 -18.48 -9.95
N LEU A 544 13.38 -18.06 -10.23
CA LEU A 544 12.96 -16.68 -10.43
C LEU A 544 12.01 -16.26 -9.30
N GLU A 545 12.32 -15.20 -8.58
CA GLU A 545 11.47 -14.61 -7.52
C GLU A 545 11.27 -13.11 -7.81
N ASN A 546 10.02 -12.69 -8.06
CA ASN A 546 9.70 -11.35 -8.55
C ASN A 546 10.51 -10.97 -9.81
N ILE A 547 10.68 -11.91 -10.75
CA ILE A 547 11.38 -11.68 -12.01
C ILE A 547 10.50 -12.11 -13.19
N VAL A 548 10.36 -11.25 -14.19
CA VAL A 548 9.88 -11.62 -15.52
C VAL A 548 11.08 -11.75 -16.46
N LEU A 549 11.28 -12.96 -16.99
CA LEU A 549 12.38 -13.28 -17.90
C LEU A 549 11.92 -13.24 -19.36
N ASP A 550 12.51 -12.37 -20.16
CA ASP A 550 12.30 -12.28 -21.60
C ASP A 550 13.54 -12.77 -22.39
N GLY A 551 13.32 -13.31 -23.59
CA GLY A 551 14.37 -13.80 -24.48
C GLY A 551 14.71 -15.28 -24.31
N ILE A 552 13.71 -16.14 -24.19
CA ILE A 552 13.88 -17.61 -24.08
C ILE A 552 14.66 -18.18 -25.28
N SER A 553 14.54 -17.59 -26.46
CA SER A 553 15.35 -17.90 -27.66
C SER A 553 16.87 -17.80 -27.45
N HIS A 554 17.31 -17.05 -26.43
CA HIS A 554 18.72 -16.89 -26.06
C HIS A 554 19.17 -17.84 -24.94
N ILE A 555 18.30 -18.76 -24.50
CA ILE A 555 18.60 -19.76 -23.48
C ILE A 555 18.93 -21.10 -24.16
N LYS A 556 20.10 -21.66 -23.81
CA LYS A 556 20.44 -23.05 -24.11
C LYS A 556 20.08 -23.93 -22.92
N ASN A 557 19.42 -25.04 -23.21
CA ASN A 557 18.95 -25.97 -22.20
C ASN A 557 19.12 -27.44 -22.65
N ASN A 558 19.10 -28.34 -21.69
CA ASN A 558 19.03 -29.78 -21.84
C ASN A 558 17.62 -30.27 -21.45
N SER A 559 17.35 -31.57 -21.60
CA SER A 559 16.06 -32.17 -21.23
C SER A 559 15.74 -32.07 -19.74
N ASN A 560 16.74 -31.89 -18.88
CA ASN A 560 16.57 -31.80 -17.43
C ASN A 560 16.64 -30.37 -16.89
N SER A 561 16.82 -29.35 -17.74
CA SER A 561 16.84 -27.96 -17.29
C SER A 561 15.47 -27.59 -16.72
N LEU A 562 15.48 -26.81 -15.64
CA LEU A 562 14.27 -26.35 -14.98
C LEU A 562 14.31 -24.84 -14.79
N ILE A 563 13.21 -24.15 -15.12
CA ILE A 563 12.93 -22.79 -14.65
C ILE A 563 11.87 -22.89 -13.55
N HIS A 564 12.21 -22.45 -12.34
CA HIS A 564 11.32 -22.44 -11.18
C HIS A 564 10.81 -21.02 -10.93
N LEU A 565 9.53 -20.78 -11.19
CA LEU A 565 8.81 -19.54 -10.88
C LEU A 565 8.33 -19.58 -9.43
N SER A 566 8.75 -18.60 -8.62
CA SER A 566 8.52 -18.56 -7.17
C SER A 566 7.88 -17.25 -6.70
N GLY A 567 6.61 -17.04 -7.03
CA GLY A 567 5.80 -15.90 -6.60
C GLY A 567 6.03 -14.67 -7.47
N GLU A 568 4.94 -14.12 -8.04
CA GLU A 568 4.97 -12.92 -8.91
C GLU A 568 6.06 -12.97 -10.01
N SER A 569 6.42 -14.18 -10.46
CA SER A 569 7.49 -14.41 -11.44
C SER A 569 6.94 -14.87 -12.78
N GLY A 570 7.62 -14.47 -13.86
CA GLY A 570 7.15 -14.65 -15.22
C GLY A 570 8.21 -15.12 -16.21
N VAL A 571 7.76 -15.71 -17.31
CA VAL A 571 8.60 -16.00 -18.47
C VAL A 571 7.85 -15.67 -19.75
N ASP A 572 8.48 -14.90 -20.63
CA ASP A 572 7.98 -14.61 -21.96
C ASP A 572 8.62 -15.56 -22.98
N ILE A 573 7.78 -16.31 -23.70
CA ILE A 573 8.22 -17.35 -24.64
C ILE A 573 7.94 -16.90 -26.08
N ASP A 574 9.01 -16.78 -26.86
CA ASP A 574 9.01 -16.33 -28.26
C ASP A 574 9.33 -17.45 -29.26
N VAL A 575 9.76 -18.63 -28.79
CA VAL A 575 10.15 -19.79 -29.62
C VAL A 575 9.66 -21.11 -29.02
N ASP A 576 9.52 -22.13 -29.87
CA ASP A 576 9.26 -23.50 -29.41
C ASP A 576 10.33 -23.93 -28.41
N THR A 577 9.92 -24.55 -27.30
CA THR A 577 10.85 -24.90 -26.22
C THR A 577 10.53 -26.23 -25.57
N ASN A 578 11.60 -26.89 -25.10
CA ASN A 578 11.55 -28.10 -24.28
C ASN A 578 12.02 -27.85 -22.83
N LEU A 579 12.02 -26.58 -22.40
CA LEU A 579 12.29 -26.21 -21.01
C LEU A 579 11.23 -26.78 -20.08
N ASN A 580 11.66 -27.33 -18.94
CA ASN A 580 10.74 -27.68 -17.87
C ASN A 580 10.46 -26.44 -17.00
N PHE A 581 9.25 -26.34 -16.48
CA PHE A 581 8.85 -25.26 -15.58
C PHE A 581 8.30 -25.83 -14.27
N LYS A 582 8.55 -25.11 -13.17
CA LYS A 582 7.91 -25.36 -11.87
C LYS A 582 7.30 -24.06 -11.37
N ALA A 583 6.02 -24.05 -11.02
CA ALA A 583 5.35 -22.89 -10.43
C ALA A 583 5.14 -23.10 -8.92
N SER A 584 5.56 -22.16 -8.08
CA SER A 584 5.34 -22.17 -6.63
C SER A 584 4.92 -20.77 -6.16
N GLY A 585 3.96 -20.68 -5.24
CA GLY A 585 3.40 -19.37 -4.85
C GLY A 585 2.33 -18.88 -5.82
N ALA A 586 1.78 -17.69 -5.53
CA ALA A 586 0.72 -17.07 -6.31
C ALA A 586 1.27 -16.25 -7.49
N GLU A 587 0.39 -15.90 -8.44
CA GLU A 587 0.65 -14.91 -9.50
C GLU A 587 1.90 -15.20 -10.39
N ASN A 588 2.30 -16.47 -10.57
CA ASN A 588 3.32 -16.79 -11.57
C ASN A 588 2.71 -16.77 -12.97
N ASN A 589 3.46 -16.37 -13.99
CA ASN A 589 2.95 -16.31 -15.36
C ASN A 589 3.89 -16.92 -16.41
N ILE A 590 3.30 -17.37 -17.51
CA ILE A 590 3.96 -17.63 -18.79
C ILE A 590 3.22 -16.82 -19.85
N THR A 591 3.92 -15.91 -20.51
CA THR A 591 3.38 -15.13 -21.62
C THR A 591 3.86 -15.71 -22.93
N LEU A 592 2.94 -16.03 -23.84
CA LEU A 592 3.26 -16.53 -25.16
C LEU A 592 3.25 -15.38 -26.16
N LEU A 593 4.41 -15.09 -26.75
CA LEU A 593 4.60 -13.98 -27.69
C LEU A 593 4.33 -14.37 -29.15
N VAL A 594 4.24 -15.68 -29.43
CA VAL A 594 3.99 -16.24 -30.77
C VAL A 594 2.82 -17.24 -30.70
N ASN A 595 2.00 -17.26 -31.75
CA ASN A 595 0.85 -18.15 -31.83
C ASN A 595 1.29 -19.57 -32.23
N ALA A 596 0.57 -20.58 -31.73
CA ALA A 596 0.81 -21.99 -32.00
C ALA A 596 2.22 -22.49 -31.62
N LEU A 597 2.81 -21.87 -30.57
CA LEU A 597 4.05 -22.34 -29.95
C LEU A 597 3.88 -23.74 -29.36
N THR A 598 4.94 -24.53 -29.43
CA THR A 598 5.01 -25.88 -28.88
C THR A 598 5.83 -25.89 -27.60
N LEU A 599 5.17 -26.18 -26.48
CA LEU A 599 5.82 -26.50 -25.21
C LEU A 599 5.94 -28.02 -25.09
N SER A 600 7.17 -28.52 -25.09
CA SER A 600 7.48 -29.96 -25.03
C SER A 600 8.14 -30.40 -23.72
N GLY A 601 8.46 -29.45 -22.84
CA GLY A 601 8.96 -29.71 -21.50
C GLY A 601 7.83 -29.91 -20.49
N LEU A 602 8.19 -30.42 -19.32
CA LEU A 602 7.28 -30.70 -18.23
C LEU A 602 7.01 -29.43 -17.40
N ILE A 603 5.73 -29.11 -17.18
CA ILE A 603 5.26 -28.08 -16.25
C ILE A 603 4.70 -28.75 -14.99
N VAL A 604 5.24 -28.43 -13.82
CA VAL A 604 4.77 -28.94 -12.50
C VAL A 604 4.49 -27.81 -11.52
N PHE A 605 3.76 -28.12 -10.45
CA PHE A 605 3.49 -27.19 -9.34
C PHE A 605 4.28 -27.59 -8.10
N GLY A 606 4.63 -26.61 -7.28
CA GLY A 606 5.39 -26.77 -6.04
C GLY A 606 4.57 -27.20 -4.85
N ASP A 607 5.14 -26.96 -3.67
CA ASP A 607 4.63 -27.41 -2.37
C ASP A 607 4.13 -26.26 -1.48
N LYS A 608 3.91 -25.06 -2.04
CA LYS A 608 3.31 -23.94 -1.30
C LYS A 608 1.81 -24.19 -1.08
N SER A 609 1.21 -23.45 -0.13
CA SER A 609 -0.23 -23.52 0.15
C SER A 609 -1.08 -23.10 -1.06
N ILE A 610 -0.56 -22.19 -1.87
CA ILE A 610 -1.13 -21.74 -3.13
C ILE A 610 -0.01 -21.81 -4.17
N ASN A 611 -0.25 -22.50 -5.28
CA ASN A 611 0.63 -22.56 -6.43
C ASN A 611 -0.21 -22.18 -7.65
N GLU A 612 0.04 -21.02 -8.25
CA GLU A 612 -0.70 -20.51 -9.38
C GLU A 612 0.23 -20.32 -10.56
N LEU A 613 -0.25 -20.69 -11.74
CA LEU A 613 0.40 -20.43 -13.01
C LEU A 613 -0.65 -19.89 -13.99
N HIS A 614 -0.44 -18.65 -14.39
CA HIS A 614 -1.17 -17.97 -15.45
C HIS A 614 -0.51 -18.25 -16.79
N ILE A 615 -1.32 -18.49 -17.82
CA ILE A 615 -0.90 -18.54 -19.21
C ILE A 615 -1.66 -17.45 -19.95
N ALA A 616 -0.91 -16.48 -20.48
CA ALA A 616 -1.41 -15.33 -21.21
C ALA A 616 -0.81 -15.26 -22.61
N PHE A 617 -1.50 -14.61 -23.55
CA PHE A 617 -1.05 -14.42 -24.92
C PHE A 617 -0.83 -12.94 -25.24
N ALA A 618 0.42 -12.56 -25.56
CA ALA A 618 0.81 -11.22 -25.99
C ALA A 618 1.41 -11.26 -27.40
N LEU A 619 0.62 -11.74 -28.36
CA LEU A 619 1.07 -12.12 -29.70
C LEU A 619 1.66 -10.94 -30.49
N ILE A 620 2.97 -10.95 -30.73
CA ILE A 620 3.68 -9.88 -31.46
C ILE A 620 3.20 -9.79 -32.91
N ASP A 621 3.01 -10.93 -33.57
CA ASP A 621 2.56 -11.02 -34.96
C ASP A 621 1.03 -11.12 -35.12
N GLY A 622 0.29 -11.03 -34.00
CA GLY A 622 -1.14 -11.31 -33.94
C GLY A 622 -1.49 -12.78 -34.21
N LEU A 623 -2.76 -13.05 -34.55
CA LEU A 623 -3.31 -14.42 -34.68
C LEU A 623 -3.13 -15.05 -36.09
N GLY A 624 -2.56 -14.31 -37.05
CA GLY A 624 -2.48 -14.77 -38.44
C GLY A 624 -3.86 -15.07 -39.05
N LEU A 625 -4.07 -16.31 -39.52
CA LEU A 625 -5.36 -16.80 -40.06
C LEU A 625 -6.25 -17.46 -39.00
N GLU A 626 -5.73 -17.73 -37.80
CA GLU A 626 -6.50 -18.34 -36.73
C GLU A 626 -7.38 -17.27 -36.05
N LYS A 627 -8.51 -17.71 -35.50
CA LYS A 627 -9.47 -16.81 -34.85
C LYS A 627 -9.13 -16.56 -33.37
N TYR A 628 -8.42 -17.50 -32.75
CA TYR A 628 -8.14 -17.53 -31.31
C TYR A 628 -6.71 -18.01 -31.08
N PRO A 629 -6.07 -17.56 -29.99
CA PRO A 629 -4.71 -17.98 -29.66
C PRO A 629 -4.64 -19.49 -29.41
N ARG A 630 -3.53 -20.09 -29.85
CA ARG A 630 -3.28 -21.52 -29.80
C ARG A 630 -1.94 -21.80 -29.12
N ILE A 631 -1.92 -22.85 -28.30
CA ILE A 631 -0.70 -23.46 -27.76
C ILE A 631 -0.72 -24.97 -28.02
N ASN A 632 0.42 -25.52 -28.41
CA ASN A 632 0.62 -26.96 -28.56
C ASN A 632 1.40 -27.50 -27.36
N LEU A 633 0.94 -28.62 -26.80
CA LEU A 633 1.62 -29.34 -25.72
C LEU A 633 2.06 -30.72 -26.21
N SER A 634 3.32 -31.09 -25.99
CA SER A 634 3.92 -32.37 -26.41
C SER A 634 4.95 -32.86 -25.37
N GLY A 635 5.57 -34.03 -25.58
CA GLY A 635 6.68 -34.56 -24.76
C GLY A 635 6.33 -35.55 -23.65
N GLY A 636 5.09 -36.07 -23.59
CA GLY A 636 4.58 -36.85 -22.44
C GLY A 636 3.60 -36.01 -21.63
N PRO A 637 3.47 -36.14 -20.28
CA PRO A 637 2.72 -35.15 -19.53
C PRO A 637 3.41 -33.79 -19.66
N GLY A 638 2.93 -32.96 -20.58
CA GLY A 638 3.39 -31.58 -20.76
C GLY A 638 3.08 -30.73 -19.53
N ILE A 639 1.94 -30.99 -18.85
CA ILE A 639 1.53 -30.29 -17.64
C ILE A 639 0.98 -31.28 -16.61
N ILE A 640 1.49 -31.22 -15.39
CA ILE A 640 0.93 -31.92 -14.22
C ILE A 640 0.47 -30.88 -13.21
N VAL A 641 -0.85 -30.68 -13.13
CA VAL A 641 -1.47 -29.79 -12.15
C VAL A 641 -1.82 -30.62 -10.93
N GLY A 642 -1.11 -30.42 -9.83
CA GLY A 642 -1.30 -31.16 -8.57
C GLY A 642 -0.45 -30.56 -7.47
N GLY A 643 -0.95 -30.55 -6.24
CA GLY A 643 -0.27 -29.95 -5.10
C GLY A 643 -0.13 -30.90 -3.92
N PRO A 644 0.58 -30.52 -2.86
CA PRO A 644 0.57 -31.27 -1.60
C PRO A 644 -0.87 -31.39 -1.10
N ASN A 645 -1.16 -32.42 -0.29
CA ASN A 645 -2.51 -32.76 0.19
C ASN A 645 -3.30 -31.57 0.77
N ASN A 646 -2.62 -30.50 1.22
CA ASN A 646 -3.19 -29.34 1.88
C ASN A 646 -3.08 -28.02 1.07
N GLY A 647 -2.52 -28.02 -0.15
CA GLY A 647 -2.37 -26.83 -0.99
C GLY A 647 -3.25 -26.86 -2.25
N ALA A 648 -3.49 -25.70 -2.86
CA ALA A 648 -4.17 -25.58 -4.15
C ALA A 648 -3.15 -25.36 -5.28
N SER A 649 -3.31 -26.07 -6.39
CA SER A 649 -2.54 -25.84 -7.62
C SER A 649 -3.48 -25.38 -8.72
N ARG A 650 -3.32 -24.16 -9.23
CA ARG A 650 -4.22 -23.54 -10.20
C ARG A 650 -3.49 -23.26 -11.50
N LEU A 651 -4.00 -23.82 -12.59
CA LEU A 651 -3.63 -23.45 -13.95
C LEU A 651 -4.72 -22.52 -14.51
N ILE A 652 -4.34 -21.30 -14.87
CA ILE A 652 -5.25 -20.21 -15.23
C ILE A 652 -4.92 -19.77 -16.65
N PHE A 653 -5.93 -19.70 -17.52
CA PHE A 653 -5.82 -19.08 -18.83
C PHE A 653 -6.48 -17.72 -18.81
N ASP A 654 -5.69 -16.66 -18.97
CA ASP A 654 -6.18 -15.27 -18.79
C ASP A 654 -6.99 -14.78 -20.00
N ASP A 655 -6.70 -15.32 -21.19
CA ASP A 655 -7.42 -15.01 -22.40
C ASP A 655 -8.81 -15.66 -22.44
N ARG A 656 -9.80 -14.90 -22.93
CA ARG A 656 -11.19 -15.35 -22.98
C ARG A 656 -11.38 -16.65 -23.80
N TYR A 657 -10.66 -16.79 -24.91
CA TYR A 657 -10.77 -17.92 -25.83
C TYR A 657 -9.38 -18.49 -26.10
N VAL A 658 -9.14 -19.75 -25.72
CA VAL A 658 -7.83 -20.41 -25.94
C VAL A 658 -8.03 -21.77 -26.62
N ILE A 659 -7.15 -22.07 -27.59
CA ILE A 659 -7.07 -23.38 -28.24
C ILE A 659 -5.88 -24.17 -27.68
N LEU A 660 -6.15 -25.35 -27.11
CA LEU A 660 -5.14 -26.31 -26.67
C LEU A 660 -5.05 -27.47 -27.67
N ASP A 661 -3.86 -27.67 -28.24
CA ASP A 661 -3.53 -28.85 -29.04
C ASP A 661 -2.65 -29.81 -28.24
N LEU A 662 -3.25 -30.86 -27.66
CA LEU A 662 -2.56 -31.84 -26.83
C LEU A 662 -2.00 -32.96 -27.73
N GLN A 663 -0.79 -32.77 -28.27
CA GLN A 663 -0.24 -33.63 -29.31
C GLN A 663 0.05 -35.06 -28.83
N ASP A 664 0.31 -35.24 -27.54
CA ASP A 664 0.53 -36.54 -26.91
C ASP A 664 -0.62 -36.96 -25.97
N LEU A 665 -0.76 -38.27 -25.75
CA LEU A 665 -1.65 -38.81 -24.72
C LEU A 665 -1.21 -38.33 -23.34
N ASN A 666 -2.16 -37.83 -22.55
CA ASN A 666 -1.96 -37.33 -21.19
C ASN A 666 -1.08 -36.07 -21.11
N SER A 667 -1.05 -35.23 -22.15
CA SER A 667 -0.29 -33.96 -22.15
C SER A 667 -0.69 -33.03 -21.02
N ILE A 668 -1.89 -33.16 -20.46
CA ILE A 668 -2.29 -32.52 -19.21
C ILE A 668 -2.79 -33.61 -18.25
N GLN A 669 -2.26 -33.61 -17.03
CA GLN A 669 -2.68 -34.47 -15.92
C GLN A 669 -3.15 -33.62 -14.75
N LEU A 670 -4.38 -33.87 -14.27
CA LEU A 670 -4.96 -33.19 -13.10
C LEU A 670 -4.99 -34.13 -11.90
N ASP A 671 -4.25 -33.80 -10.84
CA ASP A 671 -4.13 -34.58 -9.61
C ASP A 671 -4.88 -33.90 -8.43
N ILE A 672 -4.61 -34.32 -7.19
CA ILE A 672 -5.28 -33.82 -5.99
C ILE A 672 -5.15 -32.29 -5.86
N ASN A 673 -6.30 -31.64 -5.59
CA ASN A 673 -6.42 -30.19 -5.43
C ASN A 673 -5.99 -29.38 -6.66
N ALA A 674 -6.05 -29.99 -7.85
CA ALA A 674 -5.86 -29.29 -9.11
C ALA A 674 -7.09 -28.43 -9.44
N HIS A 675 -6.83 -27.20 -9.88
CA HIS A 675 -7.82 -26.26 -10.40
C HIS A 675 -7.44 -25.88 -11.83
N LEU A 676 -8.40 -26.02 -12.75
CA LEU A 676 -8.29 -25.51 -14.12
C LEU A 676 -9.30 -24.36 -14.27
N ILE A 677 -8.81 -23.17 -14.61
CA ILE A 677 -9.61 -21.94 -14.68
C ILE A 677 -9.47 -21.31 -16.07
N TYR A 678 -10.60 -21.05 -16.73
CA TYR A 678 -10.66 -20.47 -18.08
C TYR A 678 -12.06 -19.90 -18.35
N GLU A 679 -12.20 -18.96 -19.30
CA GLU A 679 -13.53 -18.53 -19.77
C GLU A 679 -14.05 -19.53 -20.83
N GLU A 680 -13.37 -19.67 -21.97
CA GLU A 680 -13.69 -20.65 -23.04
C GLU A 680 -12.43 -21.38 -23.55
N LEU A 681 -12.47 -22.72 -23.58
CA LEU A 681 -11.34 -23.58 -23.93
C LEU A 681 -11.71 -24.61 -25.01
N ASP A 682 -10.96 -24.64 -26.11
CA ASP A 682 -11.11 -25.63 -27.20
C ASP A 682 -9.94 -26.63 -27.17
N ILE A 683 -10.24 -27.91 -27.00
CA ILE A 683 -9.23 -29.00 -27.00
C ILE A 683 -9.30 -29.74 -28.34
N LEU A 684 -8.26 -29.60 -29.16
CA LEU A 684 -8.25 -30.12 -30.54
C LEU A 684 -8.03 -31.63 -30.61
N THR A 685 -7.00 -32.12 -29.94
CA THR A 685 -6.53 -33.50 -29.98
C THR A 685 -6.31 -34.00 -28.55
N ASN A 686 -6.52 -35.31 -28.32
CA ASN A 686 -6.38 -36.05 -27.06
C ASN A 686 -7.13 -35.47 -25.83
N PRO A 687 -7.64 -36.31 -24.91
CA PRO A 687 -8.29 -35.81 -23.71
C PRO A 687 -7.28 -35.40 -22.63
N ILE A 688 -7.71 -34.49 -21.72
CA ILE A 688 -7.03 -34.25 -20.43
C ILE A 688 -7.22 -35.50 -19.55
N LEU A 689 -6.15 -35.95 -18.89
CA LEU A 689 -6.19 -37.07 -17.96
C LEU A 689 -6.46 -36.57 -16.53
N GLN A 690 -7.48 -37.11 -15.87
CA GLN A 690 -7.77 -36.83 -14.46
C GLN A 690 -7.30 -38.01 -13.58
N LEU A 691 -6.32 -37.76 -12.71
CA LEU A 691 -5.76 -38.76 -11.79
C LEU A 691 -6.51 -38.85 -10.47
N SER A 692 -7.14 -37.76 -10.03
CA SER A 692 -7.79 -37.65 -8.72
C SER A 692 -9.26 -37.25 -8.79
N THR A 693 -10.04 -37.66 -7.79
CA THR A 693 -11.47 -37.27 -7.66
C THR A 693 -11.66 -35.86 -7.09
N ARG A 694 -10.60 -35.23 -6.58
CA ARG A 694 -10.60 -33.88 -5.99
C ARG A 694 -10.01 -32.85 -6.95
N VAL A 695 -10.57 -32.78 -8.15
CA VAL A 695 -10.25 -31.76 -9.15
C VAL A 695 -11.44 -30.81 -9.24
N LEU A 696 -11.17 -29.51 -9.23
CA LEU A 696 -12.17 -28.47 -9.41
C LEU A 696 -11.95 -27.82 -10.79
N ASP A 697 -12.97 -27.86 -11.63
CA ASP A 697 -12.98 -27.25 -12.96
C ASP A 697 -13.94 -26.05 -12.91
N ASP A 698 -13.41 -24.84 -13.11
CA ASP A 698 -14.17 -23.58 -13.01
C ASP A 698 -14.05 -22.79 -14.32
N GLY A 699 -14.86 -23.18 -15.31
CA GLY A 699 -14.97 -22.47 -16.58
C GLY A 699 -16.39 -22.44 -17.14
N THR A 700 -16.60 -21.60 -18.17
CA THR A 700 -17.95 -21.41 -18.74
C THR A 700 -18.28 -22.43 -19.84
N GLN A 701 -17.28 -22.83 -20.63
CA GLN A 701 -17.44 -23.75 -21.76
C GLN A 701 -16.12 -24.47 -22.15
N ILE A 702 -16.16 -25.81 -22.29
CA ILE A 702 -15.11 -26.63 -22.93
C ILE A 702 -15.68 -27.31 -24.18
N ASN A 703 -15.02 -27.19 -25.34
CA ASN A 703 -15.37 -27.94 -26.56
C ASN A 703 -14.22 -28.91 -26.95
N GLY A 704 -14.54 -30.17 -27.35
CA GLY A 704 -13.53 -31.16 -27.80
C GLY A 704 -13.76 -32.59 -27.29
N LEU A 705 -12.78 -33.49 -27.51
CA LEU A 705 -12.72 -34.84 -26.92
C LEU A 705 -12.55 -34.69 -25.40
N GLN A 706 -13.64 -34.91 -24.65
CA GLN A 706 -13.71 -34.60 -23.22
C GLN A 706 -12.80 -35.48 -22.36
N ILE A 707 -12.42 -34.91 -21.19
CA ILE A 707 -11.67 -35.51 -20.07
C ILE A 707 -11.93 -37.02 -19.97
N ASP A 708 -10.88 -37.83 -20.08
CA ASP A 708 -11.00 -39.29 -19.92
C ASP A 708 -11.33 -39.59 -18.46
N ALA A 709 -12.62 -39.81 -18.21
CA ALA A 709 -13.20 -39.97 -16.88
C ALA A 709 -13.25 -41.42 -16.40
N SER A 710 -12.40 -42.31 -16.94
CA SER A 710 -12.39 -43.74 -16.59
C SER A 710 -12.29 -44.03 -15.07
N ASN A 711 -11.97 -43.03 -14.23
CA ASN A 711 -11.95 -43.12 -12.76
C ASN A 711 -12.81 -42.08 -11.96
N ALA A 712 -13.69 -41.27 -12.57
CA ALA A 712 -14.39 -40.16 -11.87
C ALA A 712 -15.90 -40.35 -11.59
N ARG A 713 -16.37 -39.94 -10.40
CA ARG A 713 -17.81 -39.70 -10.09
C ARG A 713 -18.11 -38.20 -10.27
N PHE A 714 -18.83 -37.82 -11.32
CA PHE A 714 -19.16 -36.41 -11.59
C PHE A 714 -20.24 -35.85 -10.67
N SER A 715 -20.04 -34.62 -10.18
CA SER A 715 -21.12 -33.67 -9.86
C SER A 715 -20.99 -32.45 -10.80
N LEU A 716 -21.67 -32.48 -11.93
CA LEU A 716 -21.77 -31.32 -12.85
C LEU A 716 -22.71 -30.27 -12.24
N SER A 717 -22.16 -29.14 -11.80
CA SER A 717 -22.94 -28.00 -11.30
C SER A 717 -23.01 -26.84 -12.30
N LYS A 718 -23.39 -27.09 -13.56
CA LYS A 718 -24.08 -26.14 -14.48
C LYS A 718 -24.29 -26.77 -15.86
N LYS A 719 -25.35 -26.34 -16.56
CA LYS A 719 -25.79 -26.87 -17.86
C LYS A 719 -24.74 -26.63 -18.96
N SER A 720 -23.97 -27.64 -19.33
CA SER A 720 -23.31 -27.68 -20.64
C SER A 720 -24.35 -27.97 -21.75
N LYS A 721 -24.36 -27.17 -22.82
CA LYS A 721 -25.15 -27.47 -24.03
C LYS A 721 -24.36 -28.46 -24.88
N ILE A 722 -24.70 -29.74 -24.76
CA ILE A 722 -24.20 -30.78 -25.68
C ILE A 722 -24.87 -30.56 -27.04
N ASP A 723 -24.08 -30.37 -28.09
CA ASP A 723 -24.59 -30.35 -29.46
C ASP A 723 -25.05 -31.76 -29.91
N ALA A 724 -25.81 -31.83 -30.99
CA ALA A 724 -26.40 -33.08 -31.45
C ALA A 724 -25.37 -34.11 -31.97
N ALA A 725 -24.11 -33.73 -32.15
CA ALA A 725 -23.05 -34.61 -32.65
C ALA A 725 -22.42 -35.44 -31.51
N GLY A 726 -22.10 -34.81 -30.38
CA GLY A 726 -21.49 -35.50 -29.22
C GLY A 726 -22.40 -36.56 -28.56
N LYS A 727 -23.71 -36.45 -28.74
CA LYS A 727 -24.69 -37.40 -28.18
C LYS A 727 -24.71 -38.77 -28.87
N LYS A 728 -24.13 -38.89 -30.07
CA LYS A 728 -24.24 -40.10 -30.91
C LYS A 728 -23.11 -41.10 -30.68
N ASP A 729 -21.95 -40.65 -30.21
CA ASP A 729 -20.78 -41.52 -29.97
C ASP A 729 -20.79 -42.12 -28.56
N ILE A 730 -21.27 -41.38 -27.54
CA ILE A 730 -21.41 -41.90 -26.16
C ILE A 730 -22.44 -43.05 -26.07
N LEU A 731 -23.46 -43.06 -26.93
CA LEU A 731 -24.48 -44.12 -26.94
C LEU A 731 -24.05 -45.40 -27.66
N ARG A 732 -22.91 -45.42 -28.37
CA ARG A 732 -22.37 -46.63 -29.01
C ARG A 732 -21.44 -47.44 -28.10
N GLN A 733 -20.86 -46.82 -27.07
CA GLN A 733 -19.86 -47.48 -26.23
C GLN A 733 -20.45 -48.20 -25.00
N ILE A 734 -21.74 -48.00 -24.69
CA ILE A 734 -22.44 -48.64 -23.55
C ILE A 734 -23.10 -49.99 -23.93
N ALA A 735 -23.08 -50.39 -25.21
CA ALA A 735 -23.78 -51.60 -25.67
C ALA A 735 -22.95 -52.90 -25.63
N TYR A 736 -21.77 -52.92 -25.02
CA TYR A 736 -20.93 -54.13 -24.98
C TYR A 736 -20.18 -54.25 -23.66
N GLU A 737 -20.83 -54.86 -22.67
CA GLU A 737 -20.20 -55.74 -21.68
C GLU A 737 -21.30 -56.51 -20.94
N GLN A 738 -21.50 -57.76 -21.37
CA GLN A 738 -22.23 -58.78 -20.63
C GLN A 738 -21.29 -59.40 -19.59
N ASP A 739 -21.86 -59.77 -18.44
CA ASP A 739 -21.32 -60.63 -17.39
C ASP A 739 -20.47 -59.99 -16.29
N ALA A 740 -21.15 -59.40 -15.30
CA ALA A 740 -20.75 -59.53 -13.89
C ALA A 740 -21.99 -59.51 -12.98
N GLN A 741 -22.31 -60.65 -12.37
CA GLN A 741 -23.30 -60.76 -11.31
C GLN A 741 -22.87 -59.94 -10.07
N ILE A 742 -23.69 -58.99 -9.64
CA ILE A 742 -23.55 -58.35 -8.32
C ILE A 742 -24.78 -58.66 -7.47
N ASN A 743 -24.47 -59.07 -6.25
CA ASN A 743 -25.31 -59.59 -5.19
C ASN A 743 -26.38 -58.58 -4.73
N LEU A 744 -27.64 -59.00 -4.64
CA LEU A 744 -28.81 -58.14 -4.43
C LEU A 744 -29.07 -57.74 -2.97
N ASP A 745 -28.18 -58.09 -2.04
CA ASP A 745 -28.37 -57.83 -0.61
C ASP A 745 -27.70 -56.54 -0.08
N GLU A 746 -26.88 -55.83 -0.86
CA GLU A 746 -26.34 -54.50 -0.46
C GLU A 746 -27.10 -53.30 -1.06
N LEU A 747 -28.03 -53.52 -1.99
CA LEU A 747 -28.90 -52.46 -2.53
C LEU A 747 -30.16 -52.23 -1.66
N GLY A 748 -30.44 -53.14 -0.72
CA GLY A 748 -31.59 -53.07 0.19
C GLY A 748 -31.40 -52.21 1.46
N GLN A 749 -30.19 -51.71 1.74
CA GLN A 749 -29.91 -50.88 2.92
C GLN A 749 -29.56 -49.41 2.63
N LYS A 750 -29.45 -48.99 1.37
CA LYS A 750 -29.25 -47.57 1.00
C LYS A 750 -30.48 -46.87 0.41
N ILE A 751 -31.63 -47.53 0.36
CA ILE A 751 -32.93 -46.90 0.08
C ILE A 751 -33.75 -46.90 1.38
N ARG A 752 -33.31 -46.10 2.36
CA ARG A 752 -34.12 -45.80 3.55
C ARG A 752 -33.80 -44.47 4.25
N CYS A 753 -33.35 -43.44 3.52
CA CYS A 753 -33.23 -42.06 4.02
C CYS A 753 -33.68 -40.97 3.03
N CYS A 754 -34.70 -41.26 2.20
CA CYS A 754 -35.41 -40.23 1.41
C CYS A 754 -36.92 -40.19 1.71
N GLN A 755 -37.35 -40.60 2.90
CA GLN A 755 -38.77 -40.62 3.29
C GLN A 755 -38.95 -40.27 4.78
N ALA A 756 -38.43 -39.10 5.18
CA ALA A 756 -38.70 -38.50 6.49
C ALA A 756 -38.57 -36.96 6.47
N LEU A 757 -39.05 -36.32 5.40
CA LEU A 757 -39.16 -34.85 5.34
C LEU A 757 -40.45 -34.39 4.62
N ASN A 758 -41.50 -35.23 4.68
CA ASN A 758 -42.81 -34.88 4.13
C ASN A 758 -44.00 -35.14 5.07
N ASP A 759 -43.79 -35.48 6.36
CA ASP A 759 -44.89 -35.70 7.32
C ASP A 759 -44.49 -35.35 8.77
N ALA A 760 -44.46 -34.05 9.10
CA ALA A 760 -44.64 -33.43 10.44
C ALA A 760 -44.42 -31.92 10.27
N TYR A 761 -45.43 -31.08 10.05
CA TYR A 761 -46.48 -30.77 11.03
C TYR A 761 -47.77 -30.35 10.33
N SER A 762 -48.84 -31.07 10.66
CA SER A 762 -50.23 -30.70 10.45
C SER A 762 -50.86 -30.30 11.80
N ASP A 763 -51.52 -29.13 11.81
CA ASP A 763 -52.73 -28.74 12.57
C ASP A 763 -52.79 -28.80 14.12
N ALA A 764 -53.58 -27.99 14.84
CA ALA A 764 -54.43 -26.83 14.56
C ALA A 764 -54.85 -26.17 15.89
N PHE A 765 -54.90 -24.84 15.94
CA PHE A 765 -55.85 -24.14 16.82
C PHE A 765 -56.25 -22.79 16.20
N PHE A 766 -57.46 -22.79 15.62
CA PHE A 766 -58.44 -21.70 15.53
C PHE A 766 -57.95 -20.27 15.19
N THR A 767 -58.09 -19.76 13.96
CA THR A 767 -59.31 -19.29 13.23
C THR A 767 -59.36 -17.75 13.16
N THR A 768 -59.34 -17.16 11.97
CA THR A 768 -60.49 -16.49 11.30
C THR A 768 -60.09 -15.85 9.95
N ILE A 769 -60.42 -16.54 8.84
CA ILE A 769 -61.26 -16.16 7.67
C ILE A 769 -61.14 -14.73 7.06
N PRO A 770 -61.29 -14.48 5.72
CA PRO A 770 -61.37 -15.37 4.54
C PRO A 770 -60.39 -15.06 3.38
N LYS A 771 -60.12 -16.10 2.60
CA LYS A 771 -59.82 -16.04 1.16
C LYS A 771 -61.14 -16.00 0.38
N ASP A 772 -61.31 -15.10 -0.59
CA ASP A 772 -61.85 -15.50 -1.90
C ASP A 772 -61.34 -14.57 -3.02
N PRO A 773 -60.95 -15.09 -4.20
CA PRO A 773 -60.29 -14.37 -5.27
C PRO A 773 -61.25 -14.08 -6.45
N LYS A 774 -61.33 -12.82 -6.90
CA LYS A 774 -61.74 -12.42 -8.27
C LYS A 774 -61.63 -10.90 -8.48
N LYS A 775 -60.86 -10.50 -9.51
CA LYS A 775 -60.83 -9.18 -10.22
C LYS A 775 -60.35 -7.97 -9.38
N HIS A 776 -59.64 -6.95 -9.85
CA HIS A 776 -59.26 -6.37 -11.15
C HIS A 776 -58.10 -5.37 -10.85
N ARG A 777 -57.02 -5.24 -11.64
CA ARG A 777 -56.79 -4.29 -12.76
C ARG A 777 -57.46 -2.89 -12.64
N LEU A 778 -56.59 -1.86 -12.57
CA LEU A 778 -56.75 -0.43 -12.92
C LEU A 778 -57.38 0.58 -11.92
N GLU A 779 -56.64 1.69 -11.77
CA GLU A 779 -56.95 3.07 -11.33
C GLU A 779 -57.19 3.43 -9.85
N LEU A 780 -56.48 4.51 -9.42
CA LEU A 780 -56.94 5.71 -8.66
C LEU A 780 -55.67 6.46 -8.19
N LEU A 781 -55.19 7.56 -8.79
CA LEU A 781 -55.73 8.94 -8.82
C LEU A 781 -56.86 9.29 -7.83
N ARG A 782 -56.53 10.25 -6.94
CA ARG A 782 -57.38 11.16 -6.14
C ARG A 782 -58.14 10.63 -4.92
N TYR A 783 -57.82 11.20 -3.75
CA TYR A 783 -58.69 12.03 -2.90
C TYR A 783 -57.88 12.44 -1.64
N GLU A 784 -58.00 13.59 -0.98
CA GLU A 784 -58.44 14.97 -1.27
C GLU A 784 -58.03 15.84 -0.05
N ARG A 785 -58.08 17.16 -0.23
CA ARG A 785 -57.77 18.21 0.74
C ARG A 785 -58.66 18.19 1.99
N PHE A 786 -58.12 18.68 3.10
CA PHE A 786 -58.83 19.66 3.94
C PHE A 786 -57.89 20.80 4.37
N ASN A 787 -58.36 22.02 4.13
CA ASN A 787 -57.79 23.27 4.62
C ASN A 787 -57.99 23.37 6.14
N SER A 788 -56.98 23.85 6.86
CA SER A 788 -57.21 24.68 8.04
C SER A 788 -56.46 26.00 7.87
N LEU A 789 -57.24 27.07 7.68
CA LEU A 789 -56.80 28.44 7.90
C LEU A 789 -56.32 28.60 9.35
N ASN A 790 -55.22 29.32 9.56
CA ASN A 790 -54.99 30.02 10.82
C ASN A 790 -55.36 31.52 10.64
N GLU A 791 -55.77 32.15 11.74
CA GLU A 791 -56.68 33.30 11.74
C GLU A 791 -56.08 34.69 11.51
N ASN A 792 -54.80 34.85 11.16
CA ASN A 792 -54.19 36.20 11.16
C ASN A 792 -53.66 36.65 9.80
N ASN A 793 -54.56 36.75 8.83
CA ASN A 793 -54.38 37.25 7.47
C ASN A 793 -53.71 38.65 7.38
N GLN A 794 -52.41 38.76 7.70
CA GLN A 794 -51.60 39.97 7.52
C GLN A 794 -50.24 39.64 6.89
N MET A 795 -50.03 40.18 5.69
CA MET A 795 -48.70 40.31 5.09
C MET A 795 -47.92 41.39 5.84
N THR A 796 -46.87 40.98 6.56
CA THR A 796 -45.76 41.86 6.92
C THR A 796 -44.50 41.40 6.21
N LYS A 797 -43.99 42.27 5.32
CA LYS A 797 -42.63 42.25 4.78
C LYS A 797 -41.64 42.20 5.95
N GLY A 798 -40.93 41.09 6.09
CA GLY A 798 -39.76 40.94 6.94
C GLY A 798 -38.60 40.41 6.10
N VAL A 799 -37.59 41.25 5.90
CA VAL A 799 -36.34 40.94 5.21
C VAL A 799 -35.56 39.93 6.06
N ILE A 800 -35.36 38.70 5.56
CA ILE A 800 -34.30 37.82 6.03
C ILE A 800 -33.43 37.48 4.82
N LYS A 801 -32.19 37.97 4.86
CA LYS A 801 -31.11 37.58 3.95
C LYS A 801 -30.82 36.09 4.19
N SER A 802 -31.16 35.21 3.26
CA SER A 802 -30.71 33.81 3.29
C SER A 802 -29.47 33.64 2.43
N PHE A 803 -28.43 33.03 3.01
CA PHE A 803 -27.34 32.41 2.25
C PHE A 803 -27.93 31.37 1.30
N ARG A 804 -27.57 31.39 0.01
CA ARG A 804 -28.04 30.41 -0.97
C ARG A 804 -27.14 29.18 -0.94
N HIS A 805 -27.53 28.14 -0.20
CA HIS A 805 -27.19 26.76 -0.57
C HIS A 805 -28.31 26.22 -1.46
N ARG A 806 -27.95 25.58 -2.57
CA ARG A 806 -28.91 24.95 -3.47
C ARG A 806 -29.25 23.58 -2.88
N ILE A 807 -30.47 23.44 -2.38
CA ILE A 807 -31.01 22.14 -1.91
C ILE A 807 -31.28 21.29 -3.14
N VAL A 808 -30.65 20.12 -3.24
CA VAL A 808 -30.99 19.13 -4.26
C VAL A 808 -32.12 18.27 -3.69
N GLU A 809 -33.37 18.66 -3.98
CA GLU A 809 -34.54 17.84 -3.64
C GLU A 809 -34.72 16.73 -4.69
N PRO A 810 -34.75 15.44 -4.29
CA PRO A 810 -35.11 14.34 -5.19
C PRO A 810 -36.60 14.43 -5.52
N ASN A 811 -36.93 15.19 -6.56
CA ASN A 811 -38.27 15.22 -7.11
C ASN A 811 -38.51 13.93 -7.89
N VAL A 812 -39.32 13.04 -7.30
CA VAL A 812 -39.89 11.79 -7.85
C VAL A 812 -39.02 10.52 -7.64
N TYR A 813 -39.60 9.55 -6.91
CA TYR A 813 -39.15 8.15 -6.83
C TYR A 813 -39.00 7.56 -8.25
N GLY A 814 -37.79 7.59 -8.82
CA GLY A 814 -37.53 7.02 -10.14
C GLY A 814 -36.28 7.47 -10.88
N HIS A 815 -35.55 8.50 -10.43
CA HIS A 815 -34.40 9.01 -11.19
C HIS A 815 -33.03 8.48 -10.75
N GLN A 816 -32.26 8.11 -11.77
CA GLN A 816 -30.91 7.55 -11.75
C GLN A 816 -29.87 8.64 -11.46
N TYR A 817 -29.10 8.50 -10.39
CA TYR A 817 -27.85 9.24 -10.19
C TYR A 817 -26.67 8.32 -10.53
N ALA A 818 -26.52 8.00 -11.82
CA ALA A 818 -25.29 7.43 -12.33
C ALA A 818 -24.57 8.53 -13.12
N GLY A 819 -23.48 9.07 -12.56
CA GLY A 819 -22.57 9.99 -13.26
C GLY A 819 -22.94 11.48 -13.27
N GLN A 820 -23.81 11.97 -12.39
CA GLN A 820 -23.98 13.43 -12.22
C GLN A 820 -22.94 13.99 -11.24
N TYR A 821 -22.07 14.87 -11.74
CA TYR A 821 -21.23 15.73 -10.91
C TYR A 821 -22.13 16.78 -10.25
N VAL A 822 -22.37 16.59 -8.95
CA VAL A 822 -23.07 17.58 -8.12
C VAL A 822 -22.02 18.59 -7.64
N ASN A 823 -22.35 19.89 -7.64
CA ASN A 823 -21.40 20.92 -7.23
C ASN A 823 -20.96 20.67 -5.78
N SER A 824 -19.71 20.98 -5.46
CA SER A 824 -19.09 20.77 -4.14
C SER A 824 -19.75 21.49 -2.95
N THR A 825 -20.87 22.19 -3.16
CA THR A 825 -21.60 22.98 -2.15
C THR A 825 -23.07 22.58 -2.03
N ASP A 826 -23.52 21.61 -2.82
CA ASP A 826 -24.91 21.15 -2.82
C ASP A 826 -25.13 20.19 -1.63
N VAL A 827 -26.22 20.42 -0.90
CA VAL A 827 -26.61 19.62 0.27
C VAL A 827 -27.62 18.55 -0.18
N TYR A 828 -27.34 17.30 0.14
CA TYR A 828 -28.24 16.18 -0.12
C TYR A 828 -29.36 16.12 0.93
N SER A 829 -30.59 15.88 0.47
CA SER A 829 -31.77 15.63 1.30
C SER A 829 -32.70 14.62 0.62
N GLY A 830 -33.68 14.07 1.34
CA GLY A 830 -34.62 13.05 0.88
C GLY A 830 -34.06 11.63 0.88
N SER A 831 -34.77 10.70 0.23
CA SER A 831 -34.35 9.29 0.12
C SER A 831 -33.75 9.01 -1.26
N THR A 832 -32.58 8.38 -1.30
CA THR A 832 -31.91 7.95 -2.52
C THR A 832 -31.52 6.48 -2.45
N GLU A 833 -31.61 5.76 -3.57
CA GLU A 833 -31.20 4.37 -3.70
C GLU A 833 -30.12 4.28 -4.78
N LEU A 834 -28.92 3.88 -4.40
CA LEU A 834 -27.83 3.62 -5.34
C LEU A 834 -28.02 2.23 -5.95
N ARG A 835 -27.91 2.15 -7.28
CA ARG A 835 -27.97 0.88 -7.99
C ARG A 835 -26.62 0.17 -7.90
N ARG A 836 -26.62 -1.13 -8.19
CA ARG A 836 -25.42 -1.96 -8.29
C ARG A 836 -24.28 -1.22 -9.03
N GLY A 837 -23.13 -1.05 -8.39
CA GLY A 837 -21.96 -0.38 -8.96
C GLY A 837 -22.05 1.14 -9.13
N SER A 838 -23.04 1.82 -8.54
CA SER A 838 -23.21 3.27 -8.69
C SER A 838 -22.46 4.07 -7.63
N ASN A 839 -22.07 5.31 -7.97
CA ASN A 839 -21.30 6.18 -7.09
C ASN A 839 -22.10 7.44 -6.70
N LEU A 840 -22.05 7.83 -5.44
CA LEU A 840 -22.54 9.09 -4.90
C LEU A 840 -21.36 9.98 -4.51
N ASN A 841 -21.07 11.01 -5.31
CA ASN A 841 -19.88 11.84 -5.14
C ASN A 841 -20.16 13.10 -4.32
N ASN A 842 -19.14 13.57 -3.60
CA ASN A 842 -19.14 14.81 -2.82
C ASN A 842 -20.28 14.86 -1.80
N LEU A 843 -20.47 13.79 -1.03
CA LEU A 843 -21.54 13.75 -0.04
C LEU A 843 -21.39 14.88 0.99
N ILE A 844 -22.40 15.74 1.06
CA ILE A 844 -22.63 16.76 2.09
C ILE A 844 -24.08 16.63 2.54
N VAL A 845 -24.28 16.50 3.85
CA VAL A 845 -25.63 16.40 4.47
C VAL A 845 -25.79 17.52 5.48
N ASP A 846 -27.01 18.04 5.62
CA ASP A 846 -27.37 19.03 6.64
C ASP A 846 -28.20 18.34 7.71
N SER A 847 -27.74 18.40 8.96
CA SER A 847 -28.41 17.84 10.13
C SER A 847 -29.90 18.19 10.26
N ALA A 848 -30.36 19.32 9.69
CA ALA A 848 -31.74 19.76 9.76
C ALA A 848 -32.65 19.15 8.68
N LEU A 849 -32.09 18.50 7.66
CA LEU A 849 -32.84 17.96 6.53
C LEU A 849 -32.81 16.43 6.55
N PRO A 850 -33.93 15.73 6.30
CA PRO A 850 -33.91 14.27 6.27
C PRO A 850 -33.06 13.77 5.09
N PHE A 851 -32.27 12.71 5.29
CA PHE A 851 -31.45 12.09 4.26
C PHE A 851 -31.32 10.57 4.47
N SER A 852 -31.85 9.77 3.55
CA SER A 852 -31.73 8.32 3.58
C SER A 852 -31.05 7.80 2.32
N VAL A 853 -29.98 7.02 2.46
CA VAL A 853 -29.31 6.36 1.33
C VAL A 853 -29.37 4.84 1.47
N TYR A 854 -29.68 4.16 0.37
CA TYR A 854 -29.63 2.70 0.23
C TYR A 854 -28.49 2.33 -0.71
N LEU A 855 -27.46 1.65 -0.20
CA LEU A 855 -26.34 1.13 -0.98
C LEU A 855 -26.67 -0.27 -1.47
N LYS A 856 -26.60 -0.51 -2.79
CA LYS A 856 -26.80 -1.85 -3.37
C LYS A 856 -25.53 -2.33 -4.04
N GLU A 857 -25.10 -3.53 -3.68
CA GLU A 857 -23.98 -4.31 -4.25
C GLU A 857 -22.97 -3.53 -5.12
N GLY A 858 -21.76 -3.29 -4.62
CA GLY A 858 -20.76 -2.53 -5.34
C GLY A 858 -20.99 -1.02 -5.37
N SER A 859 -22.00 -0.51 -4.65
CA SER A 859 -22.26 0.94 -4.60
C SER A 859 -21.20 1.67 -3.80
N GLN A 860 -20.90 2.91 -4.17
CA GLN A 860 -19.91 3.72 -3.50
C GLN A 860 -20.49 5.07 -3.06
N ILE A 861 -20.10 5.53 -1.87
CA ILE A 861 -20.19 6.93 -1.46
C ILE A 861 -18.78 7.49 -1.45
N ILE A 862 -18.59 8.68 -2.00
CA ILE A 862 -17.35 9.44 -1.87
C ILE A 862 -17.66 10.70 -1.06
N GLN A 863 -17.10 10.78 0.14
CA GLN A 863 -17.19 11.98 0.97
C GLN A 863 -16.55 13.16 0.24
N GLY A 864 -17.13 14.36 0.34
CA GLY A 864 -16.44 15.58 -0.08
C GLY A 864 -15.37 16.03 0.92
N LEU A 865 -14.76 17.19 0.67
CA LEU A 865 -13.74 17.79 1.55
C LEU A 865 -14.32 18.43 2.84
N GLN A 866 -15.56 18.10 3.22
CA GLN A 866 -16.21 18.61 4.42
C GLN A 866 -16.52 17.47 5.39
N ASN A 867 -16.55 17.81 6.68
CA ASN A 867 -16.98 16.87 7.70
C ASN A 867 -18.46 16.53 7.48
N VAL A 868 -18.80 15.25 7.62
CA VAL A 868 -20.16 14.74 7.46
C VAL A 868 -20.64 14.22 8.82
N SER A 869 -21.86 14.59 9.22
CA SER A 869 -22.48 14.09 10.45
C SER A 869 -23.86 13.53 10.17
N PHE A 870 -24.05 12.25 10.47
CA PHE A 870 -25.31 11.54 10.30
C PHE A 870 -26.14 11.65 11.58
N ASP A 871 -27.14 12.54 11.57
CA ASP A 871 -28.05 12.78 12.69
C ASP A 871 -29.06 11.61 12.88
N PRO A 872 -29.27 11.09 14.11
CA PRO A 872 -30.19 9.99 14.46
C PRO A 872 -31.63 10.21 14.01
N SER A 873 -32.08 11.46 14.01
CA SER A 873 -33.47 11.82 13.78
C SER A 873 -33.78 12.00 12.30
N ASN A 874 -32.77 12.34 11.51
CA ASN A 874 -32.96 12.79 10.14
C ASN A 874 -32.24 11.92 9.10
N HIS A 875 -31.14 11.25 9.45
CA HIS A 875 -30.30 10.57 8.46
C HIS A 875 -30.33 9.04 8.58
N SER A 876 -30.10 8.31 7.48
CA SER A 876 -29.91 6.84 7.53
C SER A 876 -29.10 6.29 6.36
N VAL A 877 -28.18 5.38 6.65
CA VAL A 877 -27.41 4.62 5.64
C VAL A 877 -27.80 3.15 5.75
N ASN A 878 -28.37 2.59 4.68
CA ASN A 878 -28.82 1.21 4.61
C ASN A 878 -27.97 0.46 3.58
N VAL A 879 -27.34 -0.66 3.97
CA VAL A 879 -26.41 -1.41 3.12
C VAL A 879 -27.01 -2.75 2.74
N ILE A 880 -27.13 -2.98 1.44
CA ILE A 880 -27.70 -4.19 0.84
C ILE A 880 -26.68 -4.79 -0.14
N GLY A 881 -26.42 -6.10 -0.02
CA GLY A 881 -25.45 -6.79 -0.87
C GLY A 881 -23.99 -6.47 -0.55
N ARG A 882 -23.07 -6.99 -1.35
CA ARG A 882 -21.63 -7.00 -1.08
C ARG A 882 -20.85 -5.95 -1.87
N GLY A 883 -19.65 -5.63 -1.44
CA GLY A 883 -18.71 -4.72 -2.11
C GLY A 883 -19.12 -3.25 -2.03
N ASN A 884 -19.96 -2.83 -1.08
CA ASN A 884 -20.28 -1.42 -0.93
C ASN A 884 -19.15 -0.69 -0.22
N ILE A 885 -18.84 0.54 -0.65
CA ILE A 885 -17.69 1.31 -0.16
C ILE A 885 -18.14 2.72 0.23
N ILE A 886 -17.63 3.24 1.35
CA ILE A 886 -17.67 4.66 1.71
C ILE A 886 -16.23 5.15 1.73
N ASN A 887 -15.85 5.98 0.76
CA ASN A 887 -14.54 6.61 0.71
C ASN A 887 -14.56 7.84 1.64
N VAL A 888 -13.79 7.76 2.71
CA VAL A 888 -13.69 8.78 3.76
C VAL A 888 -12.47 9.65 3.49
N GLN A 889 -12.69 10.94 3.29
CA GLN A 889 -11.62 11.90 3.00
C GLN A 889 -11.25 12.74 4.22
N ARG A 890 -12.21 13.02 5.11
CA ARG A 890 -12.00 13.81 6.36
C ARG A 890 -12.72 13.14 7.51
N GLN A 891 -13.51 13.87 8.30
CA GLN A 891 -14.27 13.30 9.41
C GLN A 891 -15.70 12.93 8.98
N MET A 892 -16.14 11.72 9.32
CA MET A 892 -17.51 11.26 9.17
C MET A 892 -18.03 10.71 10.51
N SER A 893 -19.13 11.26 11.04
CA SER A 893 -19.70 10.86 12.32
C SER A 893 -21.06 10.17 12.16
N PHE A 894 -21.28 9.10 12.92
CA PHE A 894 -22.52 8.33 12.97
C PHE A 894 -23.06 8.30 14.39
N ASP A 895 -24.26 8.82 14.60
CA ASP A 895 -25.00 8.75 15.86
C ASP A 895 -26.23 7.85 15.66
N GLY A 896 -26.00 6.55 15.62
CA GLY A 896 -26.96 5.59 15.07
C GLY A 896 -27.17 5.75 13.56
N ASN A 897 -28.02 4.89 12.98
CA ASN A 897 -28.41 4.91 11.56
C ASN A 897 -27.47 4.31 10.50
N LEU A 898 -26.52 3.48 10.89
CA LEU A 898 -25.84 2.60 9.94
C LEU A 898 -26.45 1.19 10.03
N PHE A 899 -27.17 0.78 9.00
CA PHE A 899 -27.89 -0.49 8.95
C PHE A 899 -27.30 -1.40 7.88
N LEU A 900 -26.85 -2.59 8.26
CA LEU A 900 -26.41 -3.64 7.35
C LEU A 900 -27.51 -4.70 7.26
N ASP A 901 -27.86 -5.14 6.04
CA ASP A 901 -28.71 -6.32 5.81
C ASP A 901 -27.90 -7.62 5.94
N GLN A 902 -28.58 -8.76 6.07
CA GLN A 902 -27.91 -10.06 5.97
C GLN A 902 -27.22 -10.25 4.62
N ASN A 903 -26.08 -10.94 4.63
CA ASN A 903 -25.23 -11.15 3.44
C ASN A 903 -24.68 -9.85 2.81
N SER A 904 -24.61 -8.76 3.57
CA SER A 904 -24.11 -7.48 3.07
C SER A 904 -22.63 -7.25 3.41
N SER A 905 -21.95 -6.37 2.69
CA SER A 905 -20.67 -5.87 3.14
C SER A 905 -20.53 -4.38 2.89
N LEU A 906 -19.89 -3.72 3.86
CA LEU A 906 -19.53 -2.31 3.81
C LEU A 906 -18.05 -2.14 4.15
N GLU A 907 -17.35 -1.38 3.33
CA GLU A 907 -15.98 -0.94 3.58
C GLU A 907 -15.94 0.58 3.76
N PHE A 908 -15.38 1.05 4.86
CA PHE A 908 -14.92 2.44 4.99
C PHE A 908 -13.47 2.52 4.53
N LYS A 909 -13.25 3.09 3.35
CA LYS A 909 -11.92 3.23 2.75
C LYS A 909 -11.38 4.63 3.02
N PHE A 910 -10.34 4.72 3.83
CA PHE A 910 -9.67 5.98 4.17
C PHE A 910 -8.79 6.44 3.02
N MET A 911 -9.09 7.63 2.48
CA MET A 911 -8.39 8.20 1.34
C MET A 911 -7.25 9.12 1.82
N PRO A 912 -6.04 9.04 1.23
CA PRO A 912 -4.95 9.96 1.56
C PRO A 912 -5.25 11.35 0.97
N THR A 913 -5.72 12.29 1.79
CA THR A 913 -6.07 13.65 1.33
C THR A 913 -5.31 14.77 2.04
N GLY A 914 -4.22 14.44 2.76
CA GLY A 914 -3.42 15.39 3.55
C GLY A 914 -4.04 15.81 4.89
N SER A 915 -5.32 15.48 5.14
CA SER A 915 -5.92 15.53 6.48
C SER A 915 -6.25 14.11 6.95
N GLU A 916 -6.09 13.85 8.24
CA GLU A 916 -6.42 12.55 8.83
C GLU A 916 -7.90 12.23 8.61
N ALA A 917 -8.17 11.13 7.89
CA ALA A 917 -9.52 10.64 7.64
C ALA A 917 -9.99 9.87 8.89
N VAL A 918 -11.17 10.24 9.40
CA VAL A 918 -11.69 9.74 10.68
C VAL A 918 -13.16 9.33 10.54
N VAL A 919 -13.50 8.13 10.97
CA VAL A 919 -14.89 7.73 11.22
C VAL A 919 -15.14 7.75 12.72
N ILE A 920 -16.16 8.47 13.18
CA ILE A 920 -16.54 8.56 14.59
C ILE A 920 -17.90 7.89 14.78
N PHE A 921 -17.97 6.94 15.71
CA PHE A 921 -19.26 6.46 16.22
C PHE A 921 -19.57 7.20 17.52
N GLU A 922 -20.63 8.00 17.50
CA GLU A 922 -21.01 8.90 18.58
C GLU A 922 -21.55 8.12 19.80
N PRO A 923 -21.58 8.76 21.00
CA PRO A 923 -21.92 8.07 22.23
C PRO A 923 -23.23 7.29 22.18
N GLY A 924 -23.20 6.04 22.67
CA GLY A 924 -24.38 5.16 22.71
C GLY A 924 -24.78 4.51 21.39
N THR A 925 -24.02 4.72 20.31
CA THR A 925 -24.29 4.09 19.00
C THR A 925 -24.26 2.56 19.09
N VAL A 926 -25.27 1.88 18.53
CA VAL A 926 -25.31 0.42 18.42
C VAL A 926 -25.15 0.02 16.95
N LEU A 927 -24.00 -0.58 16.61
CA LEU A 927 -23.68 -1.07 15.28
C LEU A 927 -23.93 -2.58 15.20
N THR A 928 -24.84 -3.01 14.34
CA THR A 928 -25.18 -4.43 14.21
C THR A 928 -24.65 -4.97 12.90
N ILE A 929 -23.86 -6.05 12.96
CA ILE A 929 -23.32 -6.78 11.81
C ILE A 929 -24.06 -8.13 11.74
N PRO A 930 -25.02 -8.29 10.81
CA PRO A 930 -25.83 -9.51 10.70
C PRO A 930 -25.04 -10.73 10.24
N GLU A 931 -25.71 -11.88 10.22
CA GLU A 931 -25.22 -13.12 9.60
C GLU A 931 -24.66 -12.90 8.18
N ASN A 932 -23.57 -13.58 7.87
CA ASN A 932 -22.88 -13.54 6.57
C ASN A 932 -22.46 -12.14 6.11
N SER A 933 -22.32 -11.20 7.04
CA SER A 933 -22.05 -9.79 6.73
C SER A 933 -20.68 -9.34 7.24
N THR A 934 -20.09 -8.38 6.55
CA THR A 934 -18.74 -7.89 6.84
C THR A 934 -18.72 -6.37 6.91
N LEU A 935 -18.14 -5.83 7.97
CA LEU A 935 -17.78 -4.42 8.07
C LEU A 935 -16.25 -4.30 8.05
N ILE A 936 -15.72 -3.50 7.14
CA ILE A 936 -14.28 -3.31 6.91
C ILE A 936 -13.92 -1.84 7.11
N PHE A 937 -12.79 -1.58 7.74
CA PHE A 937 -12.11 -0.29 7.70
C PHE A 937 -10.71 -0.50 7.11
N SER A 938 -10.38 0.22 6.04
CA SER A 938 -9.15 0.02 5.26
C SER A 938 -8.47 1.36 4.94
N GLY A 939 -7.14 1.37 4.81
CA GLY A 939 -6.34 2.57 4.53
C GLY A 939 -5.89 3.31 5.80
N SER A 940 -5.03 4.31 5.63
CA SER A 940 -4.36 5.04 6.72
C SER A 940 -5.25 6.07 7.44
N GLY A 941 -6.35 5.64 8.05
CA GLY A 941 -7.26 6.50 8.84
C GLY A 941 -7.63 5.93 10.20
N LYS A 942 -8.45 6.69 10.94
CA LYS A 942 -8.88 6.33 12.31
C LYS A 942 -10.37 6.02 12.39
N VAL A 943 -10.71 5.04 13.20
CA VAL A 943 -12.08 4.79 13.67
C VAL A 943 -12.12 5.12 15.15
N ILE A 944 -12.96 6.05 15.58
CA ILE A 944 -13.10 6.44 16.99
C ILE A 944 -14.41 5.90 17.55
N LEU A 945 -14.33 5.05 18.56
CA LEU A 945 -15.49 4.62 19.34
C LEU A 945 -15.69 5.53 20.55
N SER A 946 -16.84 6.18 20.63
CA SER A 946 -17.22 7.00 21.79
C SER A 946 -17.75 6.16 22.96
N ASP A 947 -18.02 6.82 24.08
CA ASP A 947 -18.57 6.17 25.26
C ASP A 947 -19.91 5.46 24.97
N GLY A 948 -20.06 4.23 25.47
CA GLY A 948 -21.29 3.45 25.31
C GLY A 948 -21.53 2.88 23.91
N VAL A 949 -20.60 3.02 22.96
CA VAL A 949 -20.73 2.39 21.63
C VAL A 949 -20.71 0.86 21.76
N VAL A 950 -21.65 0.18 21.09
CA VAL A 950 -21.76 -1.29 21.08
C VAL A 950 -21.73 -1.84 19.66
N ILE A 951 -20.80 -2.73 19.36
CA ILE A 951 -20.77 -3.50 18.11
C ILE A 951 -21.32 -4.90 18.38
N LYS A 952 -22.37 -5.28 17.66
CA LYS A 952 -23.04 -6.59 17.79
C LYS A 952 -22.73 -7.47 16.58
N LEU A 953 -22.10 -8.60 16.83
CA LEU A 953 -21.86 -9.63 15.82
C LEU A 953 -22.98 -10.67 15.93
N LEU A 954 -23.76 -10.88 14.87
CA LEU A 954 -24.95 -11.75 14.90
C LEU A 954 -24.77 -13.01 14.06
N ALA A 955 -23.58 -13.60 14.01
CA ALA A 955 -23.38 -14.89 13.34
C ALA A 955 -24.17 -15.99 14.05
N THR A 956 -24.34 -17.12 13.37
CA THR A 956 -24.96 -18.30 13.95
C THR A 956 -23.88 -19.27 14.45
N GLU A 957 -24.12 -19.98 15.55
CA GLU A 957 -23.21 -21.03 16.00
C GLU A 957 -23.87 -22.39 15.77
N ASP A 958 -23.14 -23.34 15.20
CA ASP A 958 -23.53 -24.74 15.25
C ASP A 958 -23.46 -25.22 16.69
N THR A 959 -24.64 -25.35 17.31
CA THR A 959 -24.77 -25.77 18.72
C THR A 959 -24.09 -27.09 19.06
N GLN A 960 -23.87 -27.99 18.09
CA GLN A 960 -23.21 -29.29 18.33
C GLN A 960 -21.69 -29.15 18.29
N ASN A 961 -21.15 -28.47 17.28
CA ASN A 961 -19.71 -28.42 17.04
C ASN A 961 -19.03 -27.16 17.58
N LYS A 962 -19.80 -26.17 18.05
CA LYS A 962 -19.28 -24.84 18.48
C LYS A 962 -18.49 -24.12 17.39
N ILE A 963 -18.82 -24.42 16.13
CA ILE A 963 -18.26 -23.78 14.94
C ILE A 963 -19.18 -22.63 14.57
N ILE A 964 -18.59 -21.45 14.34
CA ILE A 964 -19.33 -20.29 13.83
C ILE A 964 -19.72 -20.58 12.37
N ILE A 965 -21.03 -20.58 12.11
CA ILE A 965 -21.64 -20.70 10.79
C ILE A 965 -22.31 -19.36 10.45
N ASN A 966 -22.33 -18.98 9.18
CA ASN A 966 -22.81 -17.67 8.74
C ASN A 966 -22.08 -16.46 9.37
N GLN A 967 -20.77 -16.36 9.11
CA GLN A 967 -19.85 -15.42 9.76
C GLN A 967 -20.31 -13.95 9.73
N SER A 968 -20.19 -13.27 10.87
CA SER A 968 -20.23 -11.81 10.99
C SER A 968 -18.82 -11.33 11.26
N ASN A 969 -18.30 -10.46 10.40
CA ASN A 969 -16.89 -10.07 10.44
C ASN A 969 -16.75 -8.56 10.67
N PHE A 970 -15.92 -8.19 11.65
CA PHE A 970 -15.43 -6.84 11.86
C PHE A 970 -13.93 -6.82 11.53
N ILE A 971 -13.55 -6.08 10.48
CA ILE A 971 -12.20 -6.14 9.90
C ILE A 971 -11.55 -4.75 9.94
N LEU A 972 -10.30 -4.71 10.39
CA LEU A 972 -9.37 -3.59 10.21
C LEU A 972 -8.26 -4.06 9.26
N SER A 973 -7.98 -3.31 8.20
CA SER A 973 -6.92 -3.62 7.23
C SER A 973 -6.14 -2.39 6.77
N ASP A 974 -4.99 -2.63 6.15
CA ASP A 974 -4.22 -1.68 5.34
C ASP A 974 -3.91 -0.38 6.09
N GLY A 975 -3.40 -0.50 7.32
CA GLY A 975 -3.03 0.64 8.18
C GLY A 975 -4.16 1.30 8.97
N ALA A 976 -5.41 0.85 8.85
CA ALA A 976 -6.53 1.41 9.60
C ALA A 976 -6.34 1.24 11.11
N THR A 977 -6.65 2.30 11.89
CA THR A 977 -6.49 2.31 13.34
C THR A 977 -7.82 2.45 14.06
N LEU A 978 -8.17 1.51 14.93
CA LEU A 978 -9.27 1.64 15.89
C LEU A 978 -8.76 2.31 17.17
N ASP A 979 -9.36 3.46 17.47
CA ASP A 979 -9.09 4.33 18.60
C ASP A 979 -10.40 4.64 19.35
N PHE A 980 -10.32 5.38 20.45
CA PHE A 980 -11.40 5.58 21.40
C PHE A 980 -11.43 7.03 21.88
N ALA A 981 -12.62 7.55 22.15
CA ALA A 981 -12.73 8.83 22.84
C ALA A 981 -12.21 8.73 24.29
N SER A 982 -11.77 9.86 24.85
CA SER A 982 -11.27 9.89 26.22
C SER A 982 -12.35 9.47 27.21
N GLY A 983 -12.04 8.48 28.06
CA GLY A 983 -12.95 7.90 29.03
C GLY A 983 -14.03 6.99 28.43
N ALA A 984 -13.96 6.68 27.14
CA ALA A 984 -14.96 5.83 26.48
C ALA A 984 -14.99 4.41 27.05
N ASN A 985 -16.19 3.89 27.31
CA ASN A 985 -16.44 2.48 27.58
C ASN A 985 -17.25 1.86 26.44
N SER A 986 -16.55 1.28 25.47
CA SER A 986 -17.17 0.64 24.30
C SER A 986 -17.21 -0.88 24.45
N ARG A 987 -18.10 -1.54 23.72
CA ARG A 987 -18.28 -2.99 23.81
C ARG A 987 -18.43 -3.67 22.46
N ILE A 988 -17.89 -4.89 22.33
CA ILE A 988 -18.18 -5.82 21.23
C ILE A 988 -18.81 -7.09 21.82
N ASP A 989 -20.00 -7.47 21.37
CA ASP A 989 -20.71 -8.67 21.86
C ASP A 989 -21.34 -9.50 20.73
N GLY A 990 -21.76 -10.73 21.05
CA GLY A 990 -22.39 -11.67 20.11
C GLY A 990 -21.46 -12.77 19.56
N ILE A 991 -21.70 -13.21 18.33
CA ILE A 991 -21.02 -14.33 17.67
C ILE A 991 -20.40 -13.83 16.35
N GLY A 992 -19.09 -14.01 16.17
CA GLY A 992 -18.42 -13.60 14.93
C GLY A 992 -16.90 -13.52 15.04
N ASN A 993 -16.29 -12.75 14.15
CA ASN A 993 -14.84 -12.58 14.06
C ASN A 993 -14.43 -11.10 14.14
N ILE A 994 -13.32 -10.85 14.82
CA ILE A 994 -12.55 -9.61 14.76
C ILE A 994 -11.24 -9.95 14.04
N ILE A 995 -10.96 -9.27 12.92
CA ILE A 995 -9.77 -9.53 12.10
C ILE A 995 -8.98 -8.23 11.97
N ILE A 996 -7.69 -8.27 12.31
CA ILE A 996 -6.76 -7.15 12.19
C ILE A 996 -5.61 -7.62 11.31
N GLN A 997 -5.49 -7.06 10.11
CA GLN A 997 -4.53 -7.54 9.11
C GLN A 997 -3.86 -6.40 8.35
N ASN A 998 -2.79 -6.69 7.62
CA ASN A 998 -2.08 -5.73 6.75
C ASN A 998 -1.78 -4.41 7.48
N THR A 999 -0.92 -4.44 8.49
CA THR A 999 -0.45 -3.28 9.29
C THR A 999 -1.53 -2.49 10.06
N ALA A 1000 -2.79 -2.94 10.07
CA ALA A 1000 -3.85 -2.30 10.85
C ALA A 1000 -3.62 -2.43 12.37
N SER A 1001 -4.29 -1.59 13.15
CA SER A 1001 -4.12 -1.62 14.61
C SER A 1001 -5.35 -1.30 15.44
N ILE A 1002 -5.42 -1.89 16.65
CA ILE A 1002 -6.21 -1.34 17.75
C ILE A 1002 -5.22 -0.63 18.67
N LYS A 1003 -5.28 0.70 18.70
CA LYS A 1003 -4.30 1.53 19.40
C LYS A 1003 -4.99 2.73 20.06
N PRO A 1004 -5.56 2.55 21.26
CA PRO A 1004 -6.20 3.65 21.95
C PRO A 1004 -5.18 4.73 22.33
N SER A 1005 -5.41 5.98 21.93
CA SER A 1005 -4.50 7.11 22.14
C SER A 1005 -4.71 7.87 23.45
N VAL A 1006 -5.78 7.51 24.18
CA VAL A 1006 -6.23 8.13 25.43
C VAL A 1006 -6.73 7.05 26.40
N PRO A 1007 -6.84 7.35 27.72
CA PRO A 1007 -7.45 6.42 28.66
C PRO A 1007 -8.87 6.06 28.24
N SER A 1008 -9.14 4.77 28.09
CA SER A 1008 -10.41 4.22 27.59
C SER A 1008 -10.50 2.73 27.89
N SER A 1009 -11.69 2.14 27.74
CA SER A 1009 -11.92 0.72 27.92
C SER A 1009 -12.73 0.11 26.77
N LEU A 1010 -12.25 -1.01 26.23
CA LEU A 1010 -12.99 -1.87 25.33
C LEU A 1010 -13.32 -3.19 26.04
N THR A 1011 -14.61 -3.49 26.16
CA THR A 1011 -15.07 -4.79 26.63
C THR A 1011 -15.42 -5.69 25.44
N ILE A 1012 -14.85 -6.88 25.38
CA ILE A 1012 -15.25 -7.93 24.43
C ILE A 1012 -16.01 -9.00 25.23
N GLY A 1013 -17.23 -9.30 24.79
CA GLY A 1013 -18.15 -10.22 25.47
C GLY A 1013 -19.01 -9.57 26.57
N LEU A 1014 -20.18 -10.15 26.75
CA LEU A 1014 -21.22 -9.74 27.71
C LEU A 1014 -21.88 -10.97 28.36
N SER A 1015 -22.02 -12.06 27.62
CA SER A 1015 -22.76 -13.26 28.04
C SER A 1015 -22.05 -14.54 27.63
N GLU A 1016 -22.26 -15.63 28.38
CA GLU A 1016 -21.70 -16.97 28.08
C GLU A 1016 -22.15 -17.57 26.72
N ARG A 1017 -23.03 -16.88 25.99
CA ARG A 1017 -23.45 -17.24 24.64
C ARG A 1017 -22.61 -16.56 23.56
N ASP A 1018 -21.80 -15.59 23.93
CA ASP A 1018 -20.95 -14.87 22.99
C ASP A 1018 -19.80 -15.78 22.57
N ASN A 1019 -19.48 -15.78 21.27
CA ASN A 1019 -18.40 -16.55 20.69
C ASN A 1019 -17.66 -15.72 19.65
N ILE A 1020 -16.52 -15.15 20.03
CA ILE A 1020 -15.78 -14.19 19.22
C ILE A 1020 -14.36 -14.69 19.03
N THR A 1021 -13.96 -14.87 17.77
CA THR A 1021 -12.57 -15.18 17.41
C THR A 1021 -11.84 -13.90 17.05
N ILE A 1022 -10.63 -13.71 17.57
CA ILE A 1022 -9.76 -12.57 17.28
C ILE A 1022 -8.53 -13.07 16.52
N LYS A 1023 -8.28 -12.50 15.35
CA LYS A 1023 -7.10 -12.80 14.52
C LYS A 1023 -6.31 -11.53 14.25
N VAL A 1024 -5.01 -11.58 14.46
CA VAL A 1024 -4.08 -10.46 14.24
C VAL A 1024 -2.93 -10.95 13.37
N SER A 1025 -2.73 -10.37 12.18
CA SER A 1025 -1.71 -10.82 11.24
C SER A 1025 -1.13 -9.75 10.32
N GLY A 1026 -0.09 -10.10 9.55
CA GLY A 1026 0.53 -9.20 8.56
C GLY A 1026 1.08 -7.93 9.20
N ASN A 1027 1.92 -8.09 10.24
CA ASN A 1027 2.49 -7.00 11.04
C ASN A 1027 1.45 -6.06 11.72
N SER A 1028 0.19 -6.51 11.84
CA SER A 1028 -0.84 -5.78 12.57
C SER A 1028 -0.66 -5.89 14.08
N GLN A 1029 -1.26 -4.97 14.83
CA GLN A 1029 -1.05 -4.94 16.28
C GLN A 1029 -2.29 -4.58 17.10
N ILE A 1030 -2.39 -5.18 18.27
CA ILE A 1030 -3.15 -4.64 19.40
C ILE A 1030 -2.14 -3.99 20.32
N CYS A 1031 -2.16 -2.66 20.43
CA CYS A 1031 -1.19 -1.88 21.18
C CYS A 1031 -1.90 -1.04 22.25
N LEU A 1032 -1.77 -1.45 23.50
CA LEU A 1032 -2.30 -0.74 24.67
C LEU A 1032 -1.18 0.02 25.33
N GLU A 1033 -0.90 1.22 24.82
CA GLU A 1033 0.12 2.10 25.37
C GLU A 1033 -0.42 3.51 25.37
N ASN A 1034 -0.40 4.14 26.53
CA ASN A 1034 -0.99 5.46 26.68
C ASN A 1034 -0.07 6.37 27.52
N PRO A 1035 0.34 7.54 27.00
CA PRO A 1035 1.31 8.40 27.67
C PRO A 1035 0.75 9.08 28.93
N TYR A 1036 -0.56 9.08 29.14
CA TYR A 1036 -1.18 9.74 30.29
C TYR A 1036 -1.01 8.90 31.55
N ILE A 1037 -0.46 9.53 32.59
CA ILE A 1037 -0.24 8.94 33.92
C ILE A 1037 -1.55 8.72 34.71
N ASP A 1038 -2.63 9.45 34.36
CA ASP A 1038 -3.86 9.52 35.15
C ASP A 1038 -4.98 8.58 34.67
N GLY A 1039 -4.65 7.52 33.93
CA GLY A 1039 -5.65 6.55 33.52
C GLY A 1039 -5.09 5.36 32.79
N TYR A 1040 -5.81 4.24 32.85
CA TYR A 1040 -5.48 3.03 32.11
C TYR A 1040 -6.24 2.99 30.80
N THR A 1041 -5.58 2.39 29.81
CA THR A 1041 -6.24 1.91 28.60
C THR A 1041 -6.42 0.40 28.75
N THR A 1042 -7.66 -0.08 28.64
CA THR A 1042 -7.99 -1.47 28.96
C THR A 1042 -8.73 -2.16 27.82
N ILE A 1043 -8.30 -3.39 27.48
CA ILE A 1043 -9.14 -4.34 26.72
C ILE A 1043 -9.46 -5.50 27.65
N SER A 1044 -10.74 -5.78 27.87
CA SER A 1044 -11.21 -6.85 28.75
C SER A 1044 -12.08 -7.85 28.01
N MET A 1045 -11.70 -9.12 28.02
CA MET A 1045 -12.51 -10.23 27.52
C MET A 1045 -13.23 -10.91 28.68
N GLN A 1046 -14.56 -10.86 28.67
CA GLN A 1046 -15.37 -11.42 29.74
C GLN A 1046 -16.50 -12.32 29.25
N LYS A 1047 -16.75 -13.39 29.99
CA LYS A 1047 -17.91 -14.28 29.81
C LYS A 1047 -18.11 -14.80 28.38
N LEU A 1048 -17.07 -14.89 27.54
CA LEU A 1048 -17.24 -15.31 26.13
C LEU A 1048 -16.45 -16.58 25.80
N THR A 1049 -16.85 -17.27 24.73
CA THR A 1049 -16.04 -18.30 24.08
C THR A 1049 -15.11 -17.63 23.06
N THR A 1050 -13.80 -17.88 23.11
CA THR A 1050 -12.86 -17.16 22.23
C THR A 1050 -11.63 -17.96 21.84
N ALA A 1051 -11.09 -17.64 20.67
CA ALA A 1051 -9.73 -17.96 20.24
C ALA A 1051 -9.01 -16.65 19.89
N LEU A 1052 -7.75 -16.52 20.33
CA LEU A 1052 -6.89 -15.38 20.06
C LEU A 1052 -5.63 -15.83 19.31
N ASN A 1053 -5.52 -15.42 18.05
CA ASN A 1053 -4.45 -15.89 17.18
C ASN A 1053 -3.65 -14.70 16.65
N PHE A 1054 -2.37 -14.65 16.99
CA PHE A 1054 -1.39 -13.67 16.51
C PHE A 1054 -0.42 -14.40 15.58
N GLU A 1055 -0.51 -14.16 14.27
CA GLU A 1055 0.21 -14.94 13.25
C GLU A 1055 0.87 -14.03 12.20
N GLY A 1056 1.99 -14.43 11.58
CA GLY A 1056 2.58 -13.69 10.45
C GLY A 1056 2.98 -12.25 10.83
N GLY A 1057 3.71 -12.10 11.94
CA GLY A 1057 4.11 -10.79 12.49
C GLY A 1057 3.04 -10.08 13.34
N GLY A 1058 1.85 -10.65 13.50
CA GLY A 1058 0.80 -10.10 14.37
C GLY A 1058 1.27 -9.93 15.82
N SER A 1059 0.96 -8.79 16.45
CA SER A 1059 1.57 -8.43 17.74
C SER A 1059 0.55 -8.01 18.80
N LEU A 1060 0.76 -8.43 20.05
CA LEU A 1060 0.11 -7.89 21.24
C LEU A 1060 1.13 -7.10 22.06
N ILE A 1061 0.93 -5.80 22.20
CA ILE A 1061 1.78 -4.90 22.96
C ILE A 1061 0.97 -4.32 24.12
N VAL A 1062 1.40 -4.62 25.35
CA VAL A 1062 0.86 -4.03 26.58
C VAL A 1062 1.92 -3.09 27.14
N GLY A 1063 1.81 -1.82 26.76
CA GLY A 1063 2.73 -0.74 27.10
C GLY A 1063 2.43 -0.09 28.45
N ALA A 1064 3.06 1.06 28.71
CA ALA A 1064 2.82 1.83 29.93
C ALA A 1064 1.33 2.20 30.07
N ASN A 1065 0.76 1.96 31.25
CA ASN A 1065 -0.66 2.17 31.58
C ASN A 1065 -1.64 1.37 30.70
N GLY A 1066 -1.16 0.36 29.97
CA GLY A 1066 -1.99 -0.60 29.26
C GLY A 1066 -2.39 -1.78 30.15
N VAL A 1067 -3.64 -2.22 30.03
CA VAL A 1067 -4.15 -3.43 30.70
C VAL A 1067 -4.87 -4.31 29.69
N PHE A 1068 -4.40 -5.53 29.51
CA PHE A 1068 -5.07 -6.52 28.66
C PHE A 1068 -5.57 -7.68 29.52
N GLU A 1069 -6.88 -7.93 29.53
CA GLU A 1069 -7.52 -8.87 30.45
C GLU A 1069 -8.21 -10.02 29.71
N ILE A 1070 -7.93 -11.26 30.11
CA ILE A 1070 -8.60 -12.47 29.63
C ILE A 1070 -9.35 -13.12 30.79
N ASN A 1071 -10.64 -13.41 30.61
CA ASN A 1071 -11.54 -13.94 31.64
C ASN A 1071 -11.67 -13.04 32.88
N ALA A 1072 -11.40 -11.74 32.71
CA ALA A 1072 -11.47 -10.73 33.75
C ALA A 1072 -12.10 -9.45 33.22
N LEU A 1073 -12.64 -8.66 34.14
CA LEU A 1073 -13.17 -7.33 33.88
C LEU A 1073 -12.77 -6.41 35.03
N ASN A 1074 -11.97 -5.39 34.75
CA ASN A 1074 -11.48 -4.41 35.72
C ASN A 1074 -10.78 -5.09 36.91
N GLY A 1075 -9.90 -6.05 36.61
CA GLY A 1075 -9.17 -6.84 37.60
C GLY A 1075 -10.03 -7.78 38.45
N GLN A 1076 -11.30 -7.99 38.08
CA GLN A 1076 -12.19 -8.93 38.75
C GLN A 1076 -12.47 -10.15 37.87
N LEU A 1077 -12.64 -11.30 38.51
CA LEU A 1077 -12.94 -12.55 37.82
C LEU A 1077 -14.24 -12.46 37.00
N SER A 1078 -14.18 -12.69 35.69
CA SER A 1078 -15.32 -12.70 34.78
C SER A 1078 -15.17 -13.80 33.72
N ARG A 1079 -15.30 -15.05 34.19
CA ARG A 1079 -14.90 -16.26 33.45
C ARG A 1079 -15.63 -16.45 32.11
N GLY A 1080 -14.86 -16.57 31.04
CA GLY A 1080 -15.24 -17.13 29.75
C GLY A 1080 -14.61 -18.51 29.49
N PHE A 1081 -14.57 -18.90 28.22
CA PHE A 1081 -13.92 -20.12 27.73
C PHE A 1081 -12.99 -19.75 26.57
N VAL A 1082 -11.69 -19.66 26.85
CA VAL A 1082 -10.68 -19.48 25.81
C VAL A 1082 -10.28 -20.85 25.31
N SER A 1083 -10.43 -21.12 24.01
CA SER A 1083 -10.06 -22.39 23.39
C SER A 1083 -8.63 -22.41 22.85
N ASP A 1084 -8.15 -21.26 22.37
CA ASP A 1084 -6.80 -21.08 21.82
C ASP A 1084 -6.26 -19.69 22.17
N LEU A 1085 -4.97 -19.63 22.51
CA LEU A 1085 -4.19 -18.40 22.59
C LEU A 1085 -2.83 -18.70 21.95
N SER A 1086 -2.58 -18.12 20.80
CA SER A 1086 -1.43 -18.47 19.97
C SER A 1086 -0.68 -17.25 19.43
N PHE A 1087 0.65 -17.37 19.38
CA PHE A 1087 1.63 -16.46 18.80
C PHE A 1087 2.52 -17.29 17.87
N ARG A 1088 2.15 -17.41 16.60
CA ARG A 1088 2.80 -18.29 15.61
C ARG A 1088 3.42 -17.48 14.47
N ASN A 1089 4.33 -18.06 13.69
CA ASN A 1089 4.89 -17.44 12.48
C ASN A 1089 5.35 -15.98 12.73
N ASN A 1090 6.26 -15.77 13.69
CA ASN A 1090 6.75 -14.46 14.13
C ASN A 1090 5.72 -13.58 14.87
N GLY A 1091 4.62 -14.14 15.36
CA GLY A 1091 3.73 -13.42 16.27
C GLY A 1091 4.44 -13.01 17.56
N THR A 1092 4.13 -11.83 18.11
CA THR A 1092 4.85 -11.28 19.28
C THR A 1092 3.92 -10.93 20.44
N LEU A 1093 4.42 -11.13 21.67
CA LEU A 1093 3.80 -10.66 22.90
C LEU A 1093 4.81 -9.76 23.64
N THR A 1094 4.54 -8.47 23.71
CA THR A 1094 5.41 -7.53 24.42
C THR A 1094 4.67 -6.91 25.60
N ILE A 1095 5.21 -7.06 26.81
CA ILE A 1095 4.63 -6.49 28.04
C ILE A 1095 5.65 -5.49 28.61
N LYS A 1096 5.58 -4.22 28.18
CA LYS A 1096 6.54 -3.17 28.58
C LYS A 1096 6.34 -2.77 30.04
N ASP A 1097 7.28 -1.98 30.58
CA ASP A 1097 7.22 -1.46 31.95
C ASP A 1097 5.87 -0.81 32.25
N ASN A 1098 5.31 -1.13 33.43
CA ASN A 1098 3.98 -0.72 33.90
C ASN A 1098 2.77 -1.24 33.09
N GLY A 1099 2.98 -2.01 32.03
CA GLY A 1099 1.91 -2.77 31.38
C GLY A 1099 1.45 -3.94 32.23
N ARG A 1100 0.16 -4.29 32.16
CA ARG A 1100 -0.45 -5.40 32.91
C ARG A 1100 -1.18 -6.37 31.98
N PHE A 1101 -0.69 -7.61 31.92
CA PHE A 1101 -1.34 -8.72 31.26
C PHE A 1101 -2.10 -9.56 32.31
N VAL A 1102 -3.42 -9.43 32.38
CA VAL A 1102 -4.26 -10.05 33.40
C VAL A 1102 -4.95 -11.27 32.81
N VAL A 1103 -4.80 -12.43 33.45
CA VAL A 1103 -5.46 -13.67 33.03
C VAL A 1103 -6.18 -14.31 34.20
N ALA A 1104 -7.35 -14.88 33.94
CA ALA A 1104 -8.12 -15.58 34.96
C ALA A 1104 -8.55 -16.97 34.51
N GLN A 1105 -8.94 -17.81 35.47
CA GLN A 1105 -9.36 -19.19 35.19
C GLN A 1105 -10.47 -19.27 34.12
N ASN A 1106 -10.26 -20.15 33.15
CA ASN A 1106 -11.32 -20.61 32.26
C ASN A 1106 -12.50 -21.19 33.07
N ARG A 1107 -13.70 -21.17 32.46
CA ARG A 1107 -14.89 -21.81 33.03
C ARG A 1107 -14.62 -23.30 33.33
N MET A 1108 -15.30 -23.86 34.33
CA MET A 1108 -15.21 -25.29 34.66
C MET A 1108 -16.24 -26.09 33.86
N LEU A 1109 -15.89 -27.32 33.48
CA LEU A 1109 -16.85 -28.34 33.07
C LEU A 1109 -17.72 -28.71 34.26
N SER A 1110 -19.02 -28.38 34.21
CA SER A 1110 -19.98 -28.75 35.26
C SER A 1110 -20.07 -30.27 35.48
N THR A 1111 -19.74 -31.07 34.47
CA THR A 1111 -19.81 -32.54 34.50
C THR A 1111 -18.60 -33.22 35.16
N PHE A 1112 -17.42 -32.59 35.13
CA PHE A 1112 -16.17 -33.23 35.59
C PHE A 1112 -15.43 -32.45 36.68
N ASN A 1113 -15.92 -31.27 37.07
CA ASN A 1113 -15.25 -30.38 38.03
C ASN A 1113 -13.78 -30.10 37.65
N GLN A 1114 -13.49 -30.06 36.34
CA GLN A 1114 -12.17 -29.79 35.77
C GLN A 1114 -12.20 -28.42 35.08
N ILE A 1115 -11.13 -27.64 35.25
CA ILE A 1115 -10.91 -26.36 34.55
C ILE A 1115 -10.60 -26.68 33.09
N TYR A 1116 -11.20 -25.96 32.14
CA TYR A 1116 -10.87 -26.12 30.72
C TYR A 1116 -9.44 -25.64 30.45
N ASP A 1117 -8.63 -26.55 29.92
CA ASP A 1117 -7.37 -26.21 29.29
C ASP A 1117 -7.63 -25.51 27.94
N PHE A 1118 -6.65 -24.76 27.47
CA PHE A 1118 -6.64 -24.17 26.13
C PHE A 1118 -5.38 -24.59 25.37
N SER A 1119 -5.45 -24.54 24.05
CA SER A 1119 -4.30 -24.73 23.18
C SER A 1119 -3.41 -23.48 23.25
N TRP A 1120 -2.16 -23.67 23.67
CA TRP A 1120 -1.13 -22.64 23.61
C TRP A 1120 -0.21 -22.92 22.42
N GLY A 1121 -0.24 -22.03 21.43
CA GLY A 1121 0.66 -22.08 20.27
C GLY A 1121 1.76 -21.04 20.43
N GLY A 1122 2.92 -21.41 20.97
CA GLY A 1122 4.00 -20.46 21.27
C GLY A 1122 5.29 -20.71 20.50
N PHE A 1123 5.32 -21.72 19.62
CA PHE A 1123 6.51 -22.06 18.85
C PHE A 1123 6.93 -20.86 17.98
N CYS A 1124 8.12 -20.32 18.25
CA CYS A 1124 8.70 -19.11 17.65
C CYS A 1124 8.05 -17.77 18.06
N ALA A 1125 7.33 -17.71 19.18
CA ALA A 1125 6.83 -16.45 19.73
C ALA A 1125 7.97 -15.59 20.30
N ASN A 1126 8.05 -14.31 19.91
CA ASN A 1126 8.94 -13.35 20.57
C ASN A 1126 8.21 -12.73 21.77
N ILE A 1127 8.57 -13.15 22.98
CA ILE A 1127 7.98 -12.66 24.22
C ILE A 1127 9.01 -11.79 24.96
N SER A 1128 8.71 -10.51 25.13
CA SER A 1128 9.65 -9.55 25.69
C SER A 1128 8.98 -8.53 26.63
N GLY A 1129 9.80 -7.84 27.43
CA GLY A 1129 9.37 -6.69 28.24
C GLY A 1129 9.67 -6.81 29.74
N GLY A 1130 9.23 -5.80 30.50
CA GLY A 1130 9.51 -5.59 31.93
C GLY A 1130 8.26 -5.29 32.79
N GLY A 1131 7.06 -5.41 32.22
CA GLY A 1131 5.79 -5.17 32.91
C GLY A 1131 5.34 -6.33 33.80
N PHE A 1132 4.03 -6.47 33.99
CA PHE A 1132 3.46 -7.42 34.95
C PHE A 1132 2.47 -8.37 34.30
N VAL A 1133 2.45 -9.61 34.79
CA VAL A 1133 1.40 -10.60 34.55
C VAL A 1133 0.64 -10.85 35.85
N GLU A 1134 -0.69 -10.79 35.79
CA GLU A 1134 -1.57 -11.04 36.93
C GLU A 1134 -2.42 -12.28 36.68
N TYR A 1135 -2.49 -13.15 37.68
CA TYR A 1135 -3.38 -14.31 37.68
C TYR A 1135 -4.49 -14.15 38.71
N ILE A 1136 -5.74 -14.29 38.26
CA ILE A 1136 -6.94 -14.23 39.10
C ILE A 1136 -7.61 -15.61 39.20
N ASP A 1137 -7.85 -16.05 40.43
CA ASP A 1137 -8.48 -17.34 40.79
C ASP A 1137 -9.76 -17.08 41.62
N VAL A 1138 -10.67 -18.05 41.66
CA VAL A 1138 -11.79 -18.03 42.61
C VAL A 1138 -11.36 -18.13 44.07
N ASN A 1139 -10.22 -18.77 44.32
CA ASN A 1139 -9.58 -18.77 45.62
C ASN A 1139 -8.55 -17.63 45.67
N PRO A 1140 -8.81 -16.55 46.42
CA PRO A 1140 -7.91 -15.39 46.49
C PRO A 1140 -6.48 -15.74 46.90
N THR A 1141 -6.26 -16.85 47.62
CA THR A 1141 -4.91 -17.29 48.02
C THR A 1141 -4.07 -17.80 46.85
N LYS A 1142 -4.69 -18.10 45.71
CA LYS A 1142 -4.03 -18.51 44.47
C LYS A 1142 -3.80 -17.36 43.50
N CYS A 1143 -4.41 -16.19 43.74
CA CYS A 1143 -4.16 -15.00 42.94
C CYS A 1143 -2.72 -14.49 43.16
N PHE A 1144 -2.07 -14.08 42.09
CA PHE A 1144 -0.73 -13.49 42.17
C PHE A 1144 -0.49 -12.45 41.08
N LEU A 1145 0.46 -11.58 41.35
CA LEU A 1145 1.05 -10.66 40.40
C LEU A 1145 2.53 -11.02 40.28
N GLY A 1146 3.04 -11.13 39.07
CA GLY A 1146 4.44 -11.42 38.80
C GLY A 1146 4.99 -10.46 37.76
N LYS A 1147 6.29 -10.18 37.83
CA LYS A 1147 6.97 -9.35 36.84
C LYS A 1147 7.45 -10.20 35.66
N VAL A 1148 7.32 -9.66 34.46
CA VAL A 1148 7.83 -10.26 33.23
C VAL A 1148 9.28 -9.83 33.07
N PHE A 1149 10.16 -10.77 32.74
CA PHE A 1149 11.56 -10.50 32.41
C PHE A 1149 11.85 -11.07 31.03
N GLY A 1150 12.77 -10.44 30.28
CA GLY A 1150 13.15 -10.88 28.93
C GLY A 1150 13.37 -12.40 28.85
N LEU A 1151 12.66 -13.05 27.93
CA LEU A 1151 12.60 -14.51 27.83
C LEU A 1151 13.55 -15.00 26.74
N GLU A 1152 14.23 -16.12 27.02
CA GLU A 1152 14.90 -16.90 25.98
C GLU A 1152 13.82 -17.62 25.16
N SER A 1153 13.94 -17.60 23.83
CA SER A 1153 12.98 -18.15 22.87
C SER A 1153 12.61 -19.63 23.08
N ASP A 1154 13.49 -20.41 23.71
CA ASP A 1154 13.45 -21.87 23.69
C ASP A 1154 12.40 -22.49 24.65
N LEU A 1155 11.69 -21.67 25.42
CA LEU A 1155 10.79 -22.14 26.49
C LEU A 1155 9.34 -22.30 26.08
N PHE A 1156 8.96 -21.82 24.89
CA PHE A 1156 7.58 -21.81 24.43
C PHE A 1156 7.39 -22.82 23.29
N THR A 1157 7.41 -24.10 23.64
CA THR A 1157 6.89 -25.13 22.72
C THR A 1157 5.36 -25.13 22.76
N ASP A 1158 4.72 -25.61 21.71
CA ASP A 1158 3.27 -25.77 21.69
C ASP A 1158 2.80 -26.73 22.80
N VAL A 1159 1.72 -26.37 23.49
CA VAL A 1159 1.14 -27.15 24.58
C VAL A 1159 -0.37 -27.24 24.41
N GLU A 1160 -0.88 -28.44 24.13
CA GLU A 1160 -2.31 -28.70 23.93
C GLU A 1160 -3.15 -28.58 25.22
N HIS A 1161 -2.52 -28.59 26.39
CA HIS A 1161 -3.18 -28.60 27.71
C HIS A 1161 -2.64 -27.51 28.65
N MET A 1162 -2.67 -26.25 28.18
CA MET A 1162 -2.26 -25.09 28.96
C MET A 1162 -3.40 -24.58 29.85
N THR A 1163 -3.07 -24.13 31.06
CA THR A 1163 -4.01 -23.42 31.95
C THR A 1163 -3.48 -22.01 32.24
N PHE A 1164 -4.36 -21.06 32.54
CA PHE A 1164 -3.93 -19.68 32.78
C PHE A 1164 -3.03 -19.50 34.01
N ASP A 1165 -3.12 -20.37 35.03
CA ASP A 1165 -2.14 -20.36 36.13
C ASP A 1165 -0.75 -20.74 35.64
N LYS A 1166 -0.66 -21.78 34.80
CA LYS A 1166 0.61 -22.22 34.22
C LYS A 1166 1.19 -21.17 33.28
N LEU A 1167 0.37 -20.57 32.42
CA LEU A 1167 0.81 -19.50 31.52
C LEU A 1167 1.31 -18.28 32.31
N ALA A 1168 0.54 -17.81 33.29
CA ALA A 1168 0.95 -16.67 34.11
C ALA A 1168 2.24 -16.96 34.88
N LEU A 1169 2.41 -18.17 35.42
CA LEU A 1169 3.66 -18.59 36.07
C LEU A 1169 4.84 -18.70 35.09
N LEU A 1170 4.57 -19.10 33.84
CA LEU A 1170 5.57 -19.19 32.78
C LEU A 1170 6.08 -17.80 32.38
N LEU A 1171 5.17 -16.82 32.27
CA LEU A 1171 5.47 -15.43 31.95
C LEU A 1171 6.14 -14.67 33.12
N ALA A 1172 5.76 -14.96 34.36
CA ALA A 1172 6.27 -14.31 35.58
C ALA A 1172 7.69 -14.76 35.98
N ARG A 1173 8.59 -15.02 35.02
CA ARG A 1173 9.83 -15.79 35.25
C ARG A 1173 10.70 -15.25 36.39
N LYS A 1174 11.41 -16.18 37.04
CA LYS A 1174 12.37 -15.98 38.13
C LYS A 1174 13.41 -14.88 37.80
N THR A 1175 13.53 -13.86 38.65
CA THR A 1175 14.82 -13.14 38.86
C THR A 1175 15.98 -14.15 38.97
N PRO A 1176 17.23 -13.78 38.57
CA PRO A 1176 18.25 -14.58 37.84
C PRO A 1176 18.66 -15.91 38.53
N PRO A 1177 19.52 -16.81 38.00
CA PRO A 1177 19.41 -18.30 37.95
C PRO A 1177 19.40 -19.10 39.29
N ILE A 1178 19.11 -18.47 40.42
CA ILE A 1178 19.30 -19.00 41.75
C ILE A 1178 18.13 -19.86 42.24
N LEU A 1179 16.93 -19.71 41.66
CA LEU A 1179 15.78 -20.60 41.90
C LEU A 1179 15.65 -21.65 40.79
N LYS A 1180 15.79 -22.92 41.14
CA LYS A 1180 15.67 -24.10 40.28
C LYS A 1180 14.22 -24.59 40.14
N THR A 1181 13.43 -24.60 41.21
CA THR A 1181 12.09 -25.22 41.21
C THR A 1181 10.93 -24.29 41.61
N SER A 1182 11.20 -23.20 42.32
CA SER A 1182 10.21 -22.27 42.87
C SER A 1182 10.19 -20.94 42.10
N THR A 1183 9.10 -20.20 42.11
CA THR A 1183 8.99 -18.91 41.39
C THR A 1183 8.95 -17.74 42.37
N LEU A 1184 9.85 -16.78 42.23
CA LEU A 1184 9.75 -15.50 42.94
C LEU A 1184 8.80 -14.59 42.16
N LEU A 1185 7.83 -14.03 42.85
CA LEU A 1185 6.88 -13.06 42.36
C LEU A 1185 7.25 -11.69 42.92
N GLU A 1186 7.34 -10.67 42.09
CA GLU A 1186 7.43 -9.28 42.54
C GLU A 1186 6.03 -8.66 42.58
N SER A 1187 5.68 -7.95 43.66
CA SER A 1187 4.48 -7.11 43.71
C SER A 1187 4.79 -5.68 43.26
N LEU A 1188 3.74 -4.87 43.02
CA LEU A 1188 3.87 -3.44 42.69
C LEU A 1188 4.66 -2.64 43.74
N ASP A 1189 4.59 -3.05 45.01
CA ASP A 1189 5.25 -2.36 46.13
C ASP A 1189 6.67 -2.88 46.41
N GLY A 1190 7.19 -3.78 45.57
CA GLY A 1190 8.51 -4.41 45.74
C GLY A 1190 8.58 -5.51 46.82
N ILE A 1191 7.51 -5.76 47.57
CA ILE A 1191 7.40 -6.89 48.50
C ILE A 1191 6.93 -8.12 47.73
N GLY A 1192 7.82 -9.07 47.49
CA GLY A 1192 7.49 -10.25 46.69
C GLY A 1192 6.68 -11.33 47.42
N ALA A 1193 6.24 -12.33 46.67
CA ALA A 1193 5.79 -13.62 47.19
C ALA A 1193 6.63 -14.73 46.54
N VAL A 1194 6.63 -15.92 47.11
CA VAL A 1194 7.18 -17.11 46.43
C VAL A 1194 6.09 -18.14 46.19
N ILE A 1195 6.12 -18.74 45.02
CA ILE A 1195 5.35 -19.95 44.70
C ILE A 1195 6.28 -21.13 44.90
N THR A 1196 6.00 -21.96 45.89
CA THR A 1196 6.78 -23.19 46.16
C THR A 1196 6.58 -24.23 45.06
N LYS A 1197 7.42 -25.28 45.08
CA LYS A 1197 7.29 -26.44 44.19
C LYS A 1197 5.89 -27.08 44.21
N ASP A 1198 5.21 -27.07 45.36
CA ASP A 1198 3.85 -27.61 45.52
C ASP A 1198 2.76 -26.58 45.18
N LYS A 1199 3.13 -25.50 44.49
CA LYS A 1199 2.26 -24.40 44.05
C LYS A 1199 1.57 -23.66 45.21
N ILE A 1200 2.23 -23.57 46.37
CA ILE A 1200 1.73 -22.80 47.50
C ILE A 1200 2.36 -21.42 47.45
N LYS A 1201 1.51 -20.38 47.42
CA LYS A 1201 1.95 -18.99 47.54
C LYS A 1201 2.28 -18.69 48.99
N VAL A 1202 3.47 -18.15 49.24
CA VAL A 1202 3.91 -17.65 50.54
C VAL A 1202 4.35 -16.20 50.37
N ASP A 1203 3.64 -15.28 51.02
CA ASP A 1203 4.00 -13.87 51.00
C ASP A 1203 5.31 -13.64 51.77
N LEU A 1204 6.22 -12.87 51.18
CA LEU A 1204 7.44 -12.46 51.87
C LEU A 1204 7.15 -11.26 52.77
N LEU A 1205 7.89 -11.15 53.87
CA LEU A 1205 7.84 -9.97 54.74
C LEU A 1205 8.68 -8.85 54.13
N ALA A 1206 8.36 -7.60 54.47
CA ALA A 1206 9.14 -6.44 54.04
C ALA A 1206 10.63 -6.61 54.40
N GLY A 1207 11.52 -6.45 53.41
CA GLY A 1207 12.96 -6.62 53.53
C GLY A 1207 13.46 -8.07 53.49
N ASP A 1208 12.59 -9.06 53.24
CA ASP A 1208 13.03 -10.40 52.87
C ASP A 1208 13.74 -10.40 51.51
N THR A 1209 14.79 -11.21 51.40
CA THR A 1209 15.53 -11.46 50.16
C THR A 1209 15.63 -12.96 49.96
N VAL A 1210 15.08 -13.47 48.87
CA VAL A 1210 15.21 -14.89 48.50
C VAL A 1210 16.57 -15.10 47.85
N ILE A 1211 17.31 -16.09 48.36
CA ILE A 1211 18.67 -16.40 47.90
C ILE A 1211 18.62 -17.54 46.90
N SER A 1212 18.06 -18.70 47.24
CA SER A 1212 18.10 -19.91 46.41
C SER A 1212 16.98 -20.89 46.74
N ASP A 1213 16.83 -21.96 45.96
CA ASP A 1213 16.10 -23.15 46.37
C ASP A 1213 16.88 -24.43 46.03
N ASP A 1214 16.41 -25.57 46.54
CA ASP A 1214 16.93 -26.88 46.19
C ASP A 1214 15.91 -27.72 45.40
N TYR A 1215 16.32 -28.90 44.93
CA TYR A 1215 15.44 -29.80 44.15
C TYR A 1215 14.24 -30.34 44.95
N SER A 1216 14.25 -30.23 46.29
CA SER A 1216 13.09 -30.57 47.12
C SER A 1216 12.01 -29.50 47.06
N GLY A 1217 12.33 -28.28 46.59
CA GLY A 1217 11.43 -27.13 46.61
C GLY A 1217 11.56 -26.28 47.88
N THR A 1218 12.59 -26.51 48.70
CA THR A 1218 12.85 -25.68 49.88
C THR A 1218 13.57 -24.41 49.45
N ILE A 1219 12.99 -23.26 49.80
CA ILE A 1219 13.49 -21.93 49.47
C ILE A 1219 14.29 -21.39 50.66
N TYR A 1220 15.44 -20.81 50.37
CA TYR A 1220 16.36 -20.21 51.34
C TYR A 1220 16.41 -18.70 51.12
N GLY A 1221 16.29 -17.92 52.19
CA GLY A 1221 16.36 -16.46 52.12
C GLY A 1221 16.90 -15.83 53.38
N LYS A 1222 16.99 -14.50 53.40
CA LYS A 1222 17.34 -13.68 54.56
C LYS A 1222 16.26 -12.63 54.78
N ASN A 1223 15.88 -12.38 56.03
CA ASN A 1223 14.95 -11.29 56.35
C ASN A 1223 15.67 -9.94 56.46
N ALA A 1224 14.90 -8.87 56.75
CA ALA A 1224 15.41 -7.51 56.90
C ALA A 1224 16.54 -7.33 57.94
N ASN A 1225 16.73 -8.29 58.86
CA ASN A 1225 17.81 -8.31 59.86
C ASN A 1225 18.96 -9.27 59.48
N GLU A 1226 19.05 -9.67 58.21
CA GLU A 1226 19.97 -10.67 57.68
C GLU A 1226 19.88 -12.07 58.31
N LYS A 1227 18.83 -12.37 59.08
CA LYS A 1227 18.62 -13.72 59.62
C LYS A 1227 18.10 -14.63 58.50
N ALA A 1228 18.74 -15.79 58.36
CA ALA A 1228 18.30 -16.81 57.42
C ALA A 1228 16.90 -17.31 57.78
N PHE A 1229 16.08 -17.56 56.76
CA PHE A 1229 14.81 -18.27 56.87
C PHE A 1229 14.75 -19.37 55.81
N THR A 1230 13.88 -20.35 56.04
CA THR A 1230 13.52 -21.32 55.00
C THR A 1230 12.02 -21.34 54.77
N ILE A 1231 11.59 -21.65 53.55
CA ILE A 1231 10.19 -21.94 53.22
C ILE A 1231 10.18 -23.34 52.62
N THR A 1232 9.51 -24.29 53.26
CA THR A 1232 9.41 -25.66 52.74
C THR A 1232 8.53 -25.73 51.50
N ALA A 1233 8.58 -26.85 50.77
CA ALA A 1233 7.71 -27.08 49.61
C ALA A 1233 6.21 -26.92 49.96
N GLU A 1234 5.82 -27.29 51.19
CA GLU A 1234 4.45 -27.14 51.71
C GLU A 1234 4.13 -25.71 52.19
N GLY A 1235 5.01 -24.73 51.93
CA GLY A 1235 4.79 -23.32 52.26
C GLY A 1235 5.03 -22.96 53.72
N LYS A 1236 5.63 -23.85 54.53
CA LYS A 1236 5.92 -23.55 55.93
C LYS A 1236 7.20 -22.73 56.04
N ARG A 1237 7.07 -21.50 56.55
CA ARG A 1237 8.20 -20.63 56.86
C ARG A 1237 8.81 -20.96 58.23
N ASN A 1238 10.13 -21.14 58.31
CA ASN A 1238 10.90 -21.34 59.55
C ASN A 1238 11.94 -20.25 59.78
#